data_AF-A0A2D6JZV5-F1
#
_entry.id   AF-A0A2D6JZV5-F1
#
_cell.length_a   1.000
_cell.length_b   1.000
_cell.length_c   1.000
_cell.angle_alpha   90.00
_cell.angle_beta   90.00
_cell.angle_gamma   90.00
#
_symmetry.space_group_name_H-M   'P 1'
#
loop_
_entity.id
_entity.type
_entity.pdbx_description
1 polymer ?
#
loop_
_entity_poly.entity_id
_entity_poly.type
_entity_poly.pdbx_seq_one_letter_code
_entity_poly.pdbx_strand_id
1 'polypeptide(L)'
;MPTLTVKAKMIIAAALNLTIAAILLITYINGDMPEGGLGIAFEAAFFASIIAAGLSIYNITSIAEPLTQISSIIKTLAQGYIAKIPAPSSNQDEISLITKALHELNEAQITAMRVKNATDSATSCVMIADADLNIVYMNDAQLAMMRVAEPDLKKELSQFDVNNLIGKNIDVFHKNPAHQRGMLAALKQRYDTSITVGPRTFSLIAFPLFDKNNERIGFSVEWIDKTAELAVANEIANMIEAASNGDLNNRIVLEGKDGFYLDVSKGVNNLAGVMQNVANDLAKNLQALSQGDLTSRITAEYNGIFKQLKDDYNATSEKLASIVGKIKLVTNDVGYNADEMAKSSVGLSDRAEQQASTLEETAASMEELTSTVKTNADNAKDASEAAVRTRKIAEDGSRVANDAGQAMEKINDSSRQITEIINVIDEIAFQTNLLALNAAVEAARAGDAGRGFAVVAQEVRTLAQRSAQSSKDIKTLIDGSSKQVSEGVDLVQKAVQSLQDIYDAINGVSTTVSQIASASSEQATSLDELNHAVMEMDSMTQQNASMAQQSKNSAQNMQEKSFDLGDIVSFFKINEAEEAALMAKTQTSAMRRPANTQNTVAFSPASSSQSMQAQPSQSNGQYKKAAASGGGSSSSMSTSGNDADWSEF
;
A
#
# COMPACT_ATOMS: atom_id res chain seq x y z
N MET A 1 41.68 32.16 -102.40
CA MET A 1 42.40 32.91 -103.45
C MET A 1 42.60 34.38 -103.05
N PRO A 2 43.59 34.75 -102.21
CA PRO A 2 43.91 36.15 -101.92
C PRO A 2 45.35 36.57 -102.28
N THR A 3 46.18 35.67 -102.82
CA THR A 3 47.57 35.94 -103.24
C THR A 3 47.68 36.72 -104.56
N LEU A 4 46.56 36.95 -105.25
CA LEU A 4 46.55 37.64 -106.55
C LEU A 4 46.56 39.17 -106.44
N THR A 5 46.08 39.78 -105.35
CA THR A 5 45.87 41.25 -105.27
C THR A 5 47.14 42.03 -104.94
N VAL A 6 48.05 41.48 -104.13
CA VAL A 6 49.36 42.10 -103.84
C VAL A 6 50.31 41.95 -105.03
N LYS A 7 50.32 40.78 -105.69
CA LYS A 7 51.06 40.56 -106.94
C LYS A 7 50.58 41.48 -108.06
N ALA A 8 49.27 41.68 -108.21
CA ALA A 8 48.72 42.60 -109.21
C ALA A 8 49.14 44.06 -108.96
N LYS A 9 49.20 44.51 -107.70
CA LYS A 9 49.69 45.86 -107.36
C LYS A 9 51.20 46.02 -107.57
N MET A 10 52.02 44.98 -107.33
CA MET A 10 53.44 44.99 -107.71
C MET A 10 53.62 45.04 -109.23
N ILE A 11 52.79 44.33 -110.00
CA ILE A 11 52.81 44.37 -111.47
C ILE A 11 52.41 45.77 -111.96
N ILE A 12 51.42 46.43 -111.35
CA ILE A 12 51.01 47.80 -111.71
C ILE A 12 52.12 48.80 -111.39
N ALA A 13 52.81 48.68 -110.24
CA ALA A 13 53.92 49.56 -109.88
C ALA A 13 55.16 49.33 -110.78
N ALA A 14 55.47 48.07 -111.12
CA ALA A 14 56.52 47.73 -112.07
C ALA A 14 56.19 48.20 -113.49
N ALA A 15 54.93 48.07 -113.91
CA ALA A 15 54.44 48.56 -115.19
C ALA A 15 54.53 50.08 -115.27
N LEU A 16 54.14 50.81 -114.20
CA LEU A 16 54.22 52.27 -114.14
C LEU A 16 55.68 52.77 -114.28
N ASN A 17 56.61 52.13 -113.57
CA ASN A 17 58.05 52.41 -113.70
C ASN A 17 58.59 52.09 -115.11
N LEU A 18 58.14 51.00 -115.74
CA LEU A 18 58.52 50.67 -117.12
C LEU A 18 57.97 51.71 -118.12
N THR A 19 56.73 52.18 -117.94
CA THR A 19 56.15 53.23 -118.79
C THR A 19 56.85 54.58 -118.61
N ILE A 20 57.24 54.96 -117.39
CA ILE A 20 57.99 56.20 -117.14
C ILE A 20 59.39 56.12 -117.77
N ALA A 21 60.07 54.97 -117.64
CA ALA A 21 61.35 54.73 -118.30
C ALA A 21 61.24 54.72 -119.84
N ALA A 22 60.16 54.13 -120.39
CA ALA A 22 59.90 54.10 -121.82
C ALA A 22 59.58 55.50 -122.38
N ILE A 23 58.78 56.30 -121.66
CA ILE A 23 58.48 57.69 -122.04
C ILE A 23 59.78 58.52 -122.06
N LEU A 24 60.64 58.43 -121.03
CA LEU A 24 61.93 59.13 -120.98
C LEU A 24 62.89 58.69 -122.11
N LEU A 25 62.90 57.41 -122.48
CA LEU A 25 63.71 56.89 -123.60
C LEU A 25 63.19 57.41 -124.96
N ILE A 26 61.86 57.46 -125.15
CA ILE A 26 61.23 57.96 -126.38
C ILE A 26 61.50 59.46 -126.56
N THR A 27 61.46 60.26 -125.49
CA THR A 27 61.79 61.70 -125.55
C THR A 27 63.28 61.94 -125.85
N TYR A 28 64.18 61.04 -125.44
CA TYR A 28 65.62 61.11 -125.77
C TYR A 28 65.89 60.78 -127.25
N ILE A 29 65.22 59.76 -127.81
CA ILE A 29 65.41 59.36 -129.22
C ILE A 29 64.85 60.41 -130.19
N ASN A 30 63.77 61.11 -129.83
CA ASN A 30 63.12 62.09 -130.71
C ASN A 30 63.78 63.48 -130.77
N GLY A 31 64.96 63.68 -130.16
CA GLY A 31 65.84 64.83 -130.43
C GLY A 31 65.37 66.20 -129.92
N ASP A 32 64.29 66.28 -129.15
CA ASP A 32 63.63 67.54 -128.76
C ASP A 32 64.10 68.08 -127.38
N MET A 33 65.30 67.69 -126.91
CA MET A 33 65.82 68.16 -125.62
C MET A 33 66.99 69.16 -125.76
N PRO A 34 66.87 70.36 -125.17
CA PRO A 34 67.91 71.39 -125.19
C PRO A 34 69.18 70.94 -124.44
N GLU A 35 70.35 71.38 -124.92
CA GLU A 35 71.67 71.11 -124.31
C GLU A 35 71.68 71.48 -122.82
N GLY A 36 71.63 70.46 -121.96
CA GLY A 36 71.51 70.58 -120.50
C GLY A 36 70.52 69.60 -119.83
N GLY A 37 69.61 68.97 -120.59
CA GLY A 37 68.51 68.15 -120.06
C GLY A 37 68.84 66.74 -119.52
N LEU A 38 70.04 66.20 -119.77
CA LEU A 38 70.36 64.80 -119.43
C LEU A 38 70.53 64.55 -117.92
N GLY A 39 70.96 65.55 -117.14
CA GLY A 39 71.12 65.43 -115.68
C GLY A 39 69.77 65.40 -114.94
N ILE A 40 68.81 66.20 -115.39
CA ILE A 40 67.50 66.35 -114.74
C ILE A 40 66.64 65.08 -114.92
N ALA A 41 66.76 64.39 -116.05
CA ALA A 41 66.05 63.13 -116.31
C ALA A 41 66.53 61.98 -115.41
N PHE A 42 67.84 61.89 -115.14
CA PHE A 42 68.41 60.85 -114.28
C PHE A 42 68.06 61.08 -112.80
N GLU A 43 68.05 62.34 -112.35
CA GLU A 43 67.56 62.70 -111.00
C GLU A 43 66.07 62.39 -110.83
N ALA A 44 65.24 62.70 -111.84
CA ALA A 44 63.80 62.40 -111.78
C ALA A 44 63.50 60.89 -111.70
N ALA A 45 64.22 60.06 -112.46
CA ALA A 45 64.07 58.60 -112.40
C ALA A 45 64.56 58.00 -111.08
N PHE A 46 65.63 58.54 -110.50
CA PHE A 46 66.14 58.11 -109.19
C PHE A 46 65.17 58.49 -108.06
N PHE A 47 64.63 59.71 -108.06
CA PHE A 47 63.59 60.12 -107.11
C PHE A 47 62.30 59.31 -107.26
N ALA A 48 61.86 59.03 -108.49
CA ALA A 48 60.69 58.17 -108.72
C ALA A 48 60.92 56.74 -108.18
N SER A 49 62.13 56.20 -108.31
CA SER A 49 62.50 54.88 -107.79
C SER A 49 62.54 54.85 -106.25
N ILE A 50 63.08 55.89 -105.61
CA ILE A 50 63.08 56.04 -104.15
C ILE A 50 61.66 56.22 -103.63
N ILE A 51 60.83 57.03 -104.29
CA ILE A 51 59.42 57.21 -103.92
C ILE A 51 58.67 55.89 -104.11
N ALA A 52 58.87 55.16 -105.19
CA ALA A 52 58.23 53.86 -105.42
C ALA A 52 58.69 52.78 -104.42
N ALA A 53 59.98 52.77 -104.06
CA ALA A 53 60.51 51.89 -103.01
C ALA A 53 59.97 52.28 -101.63
N GLY A 54 59.93 53.57 -101.31
CA GLY A 54 59.35 54.12 -100.09
C GLY A 54 57.85 53.87 -99.98
N LEU A 55 57.10 54.00 -101.08
CA LEU A 55 55.67 53.72 -101.16
C LEU A 55 55.40 52.21 -101.09
N SER A 56 56.27 51.37 -101.66
CA SER A 56 56.17 49.91 -101.54
C SER A 56 56.47 49.44 -100.12
N ILE A 57 57.52 49.98 -99.48
CA ILE A 57 57.84 49.72 -98.08
C ILE A 57 56.69 50.20 -97.19
N TYR A 58 56.18 51.41 -97.41
CA TYR A 58 55.03 51.95 -96.68
C TYR A 58 53.77 51.08 -96.88
N ASN A 59 53.44 50.67 -98.10
CA ASN A 59 52.29 49.77 -98.34
C ASN A 59 52.48 48.39 -97.69
N ILE A 60 53.70 47.86 -97.64
CA ILE A 60 53.99 46.57 -97.00
C ILE A 60 53.86 46.70 -95.48
N THR A 61 54.51 47.68 -94.87
CA THR A 61 54.57 47.83 -93.40
C THR A 61 53.33 48.49 -92.80
N SER A 62 52.67 49.39 -93.54
CA SER A 62 51.51 50.16 -93.03
C SER A 62 50.16 49.57 -93.44
N ILE A 63 50.10 48.67 -94.43
CA ILE A 63 48.83 48.08 -94.89
C ILE A 63 48.89 46.55 -94.96
N ALA A 64 49.85 45.97 -95.69
CA ALA A 64 49.85 44.53 -95.98
C ALA A 64 50.17 43.67 -94.74
N GLU A 65 51.19 44.04 -93.95
CA GLU A 65 51.54 43.34 -92.70
C GLU A 65 50.40 43.39 -91.66
N PRO A 66 49.82 44.56 -91.32
CA PRO A 66 48.68 44.64 -90.40
C PRO A 66 47.46 43.83 -90.85
N LEU A 67 47.10 43.87 -92.15
CA LEU A 67 45.97 43.08 -92.67
C LEU A 67 46.22 41.58 -92.61
N THR A 68 47.46 41.14 -92.80
CA THR A 68 47.83 39.72 -92.70
C THR A 68 47.76 39.26 -91.24
N GLN A 69 48.21 40.08 -90.29
CA GLN A 69 48.08 39.83 -88.85
C GLN A 69 46.61 39.78 -88.41
N ILE A 70 45.80 40.77 -88.82
CA ILE A 70 44.35 40.81 -88.57
C ILE A 70 43.67 39.55 -89.11
N SER A 71 43.98 39.13 -90.34
CA SER A 71 43.42 37.90 -90.90
C SER A 71 43.80 36.66 -90.10
N SER A 72 45.04 36.60 -89.59
CA SER A 72 45.47 35.52 -88.69
C SER A 72 44.72 35.55 -87.36
N ILE A 73 44.56 36.72 -86.74
CA ILE A 73 43.82 36.91 -85.48
C ILE A 73 42.36 36.48 -85.67
N ILE A 74 41.70 36.90 -86.75
CA ILE A 74 40.34 36.49 -87.08
C ILE A 74 40.25 34.97 -87.20
N LYS A 75 41.22 34.30 -87.83
CA LYS A 75 41.25 32.84 -87.89
C LYS A 75 41.39 32.20 -86.52
N THR A 76 42.26 32.74 -85.66
CA THR A 76 42.45 32.26 -84.28
C THR A 76 41.16 32.41 -83.46
N LEU A 77 40.50 33.57 -83.54
CA LEU A 77 39.21 33.83 -82.88
C LEU A 77 38.10 32.93 -83.45
N ALA A 78 38.01 32.78 -84.77
CA ALA A 78 37.03 31.91 -85.43
C ALA A 78 37.22 30.42 -85.09
N GLN A 79 38.43 30.01 -84.72
CA GLN A 79 38.72 28.67 -84.21
C GLN A 79 38.44 28.52 -82.70
N GLY A 80 37.93 29.56 -82.03
CA GLY A 80 37.57 29.52 -80.62
C GLY A 80 38.72 29.79 -79.66
N TYR A 81 39.90 30.16 -80.15
CA TYR A 81 41.05 30.51 -79.30
C TYR A 81 41.08 32.00 -78.97
N ILE A 82 41.57 32.31 -77.77
CA ILE A 82 41.84 33.70 -77.35
C ILE A 82 43.06 34.20 -78.14
N ALA A 83 42.92 35.35 -78.80
CA ALA A 83 44.00 35.96 -79.55
C ALA A 83 44.57 37.17 -78.82
N LYS A 84 45.90 37.36 -78.88
CA LYS A 84 46.53 38.61 -78.42
C LYS A 84 46.41 39.64 -79.54
N ILE A 85 45.56 40.65 -79.32
CA ILE A 85 45.28 41.69 -80.30
C ILE A 85 46.24 42.86 -80.05
N PRO A 86 46.96 43.37 -81.07
CA PRO A 86 47.78 44.57 -80.97
C PRO A 86 46.96 45.78 -80.49
N ALA A 87 47.62 46.75 -79.85
CA ALA A 87 46.94 48.00 -79.50
C ALA A 87 46.53 48.74 -80.79
N PRO A 88 45.34 49.37 -80.83
CA PRO A 88 44.92 50.16 -81.98
C PRO A 88 45.90 51.31 -82.22
N SER A 89 46.27 51.53 -83.48
CA SER A 89 47.09 52.68 -83.88
C SER A 89 46.40 53.99 -83.50
N SER A 90 47.18 55.05 -83.23
CA SER A 90 46.66 56.39 -82.91
C SER A 90 45.96 57.06 -84.10
N ASN A 91 46.23 56.58 -85.32
CA ASN A 91 45.54 57.02 -86.52
C ASN A 91 44.16 56.35 -86.58
N GLN A 92 43.11 57.12 -86.88
CA GLN A 92 41.75 56.60 -87.12
C GLN A 92 41.63 56.01 -88.53
N ASP A 93 42.56 55.15 -88.89
CA ASP A 93 42.50 54.40 -90.15
C ASP A 93 41.58 53.18 -90.01
N GLU A 94 41.23 52.58 -91.15
CA GLU A 94 40.38 51.40 -91.22
C GLU A 94 40.98 50.20 -90.46
N ILE A 95 42.32 50.14 -90.33
CA ILE A 95 43.04 49.10 -89.58
C ILE A 95 42.81 49.24 -88.07
N SER A 96 42.82 50.46 -87.54
CA SER A 96 42.53 50.77 -86.13
C SER A 96 41.09 50.42 -85.74
N LEU A 97 40.13 50.71 -86.63
CA LEU A 97 38.71 50.32 -86.46
C LEU A 97 38.52 48.80 -86.40
N ILE A 98 39.15 48.06 -87.32
CA ILE A 98 39.09 46.59 -87.31
C ILE A 98 39.75 46.03 -86.04
N THR A 99 40.87 46.62 -85.60
CA THR A 99 41.57 46.21 -84.38
C THR A 99 40.72 46.40 -83.12
N LYS A 100 39.97 47.51 -83.03
CA LYS A 100 39.01 47.75 -81.93
C LYS A 100 37.85 46.75 -81.96
N ALA A 101 37.24 46.52 -83.12
CA ALA A 101 36.16 45.53 -83.27
C ALA A 101 36.64 44.11 -82.91
N LEU A 102 37.89 43.76 -83.23
CA LEU A 102 38.49 42.50 -82.80
C LEU A 102 38.67 42.44 -81.28
N HIS A 103 39.03 43.55 -80.63
CA HIS A 103 39.17 43.59 -79.19
C HIS A 103 37.84 43.34 -78.47
N GLU A 104 36.77 44.00 -78.94
CA GLU A 104 35.40 43.75 -78.46
C GLU A 104 34.96 42.30 -78.69
N LEU A 105 35.26 41.73 -79.87
CA LEU A 105 34.95 40.34 -80.18
C LEU A 105 35.72 39.36 -79.28
N ASN A 106 37.02 39.59 -79.05
CA ASN A 106 37.85 38.76 -78.19
C ASN A 106 37.41 38.85 -76.72
N GLU A 107 37.03 40.03 -76.22
CA GLU A 107 36.45 40.19 -74.88
C GLU A 107 35.10 39.49 -74.73
N ALA A 108 34.23 39.56 -75.74
CA ALA A 108 32.98 38.80 -75.77
C ALA A 108 33.25 37.28 -75.74
N GLN A 109 34.25 36.80 -76.49
CA GLN A 109 34.66 35.40 -76.51
C GLN A 109 35.26 34.94 -75.18
N ILE A 110 36.12 35.76 -74.54
CA ILE A 110 36.66 35.50 -73.20
C ILE A 110 35.53 35.41 -72.17
N THR A 111 34.56 36.33 -72.24
CA THR A 111 33.42 36.33 -71.32
C THR A 111 32.57 35.06 -71.50
N ALA A 112 32.30 34.66 -72.74
CA ALA A 112 31.59 33.42 -73.04
C ALA A 112 32.36 32.18 -72.52
N MET A 113 33.68 32.13 -72.69
CA MET A 113 34.53 31.05 -72.14
C MET A 113 34.49 31.00 -70.60
N ARG A 114 34.49 32.15 -69.91
CA ARG A 114 34.39 32.20 -68.44
C ARG A 114 33.06 31.65 -67.95
N VAL A 115 31.95 32.06 -68.58
CA VAL A 115 30.61 31.54 -68.24
C VAL A 115 30.56 30.04 -68.49
N LYS A 116 31.01 29.58 -69.67
CA LYS A 116 31.06 28.14 -69.99
C LYS A 116 31.88 27.36 -68.98
N ASN A 117 33.11 27.78 -68.67
CA ASN A 117 33.98 27.06 -67.73
C ASN A 117 33.40 27.05 -66.30
N ALA A 118 32.74 28.13 -65.87
CA ALA A 118 32.07 28.19 -64.58
C ALA A 118 30.87 27.22 -64.53
N THR A 119 30.11 27.12 -65.62
CA THR A 119 29.00 26.16 -65.73
C THR A 119 29.51 24.71 -65.83
N ASP A 120 30.60 24.46 -66.57
CA ASP A 120 31.25 23.13 -66.67
C ASP A 120 31.73 22.64 -65.31
N SER A 121 32.28 23.53 -64.48
CA SER A 121 32.79 23.19 -63.14
C SER A 121 31.70 23.19 -62.05
N ALA A 122 30.46 23.58 -62.37
CA ALA A 122 29.36 23.61 -61.41
C ALA A 122 28.85 22.20 -61.09
N THR A 123 28.40 21.99 -59.86
CA THR A 123 27.80 20.72 -59.42
C THR A 123 26.35 20.54 -59.87
N SER A 124 25.63 21.63 -60.15
CA SER A 124 24.29 21.59 -60.73
C SER A 124 24.33 20.98 -62.14
N CYS A 125 23.45 20.03 -62.43
CA CYS A 125 23.37 19.42 -63.76
C CYS A 125 22.58 20.35 -64.68
N VAL A 126 23.23 20.94 -65.69
CA VAL A 126 22.61 21.88 -66.63
C VAL A 126 22.69 21.36 -68.06
N MET A 127 21.57 21.45 -68.77
CA MET A 127 21.45 21.19 -70.21
C MET A 127 20.80 22.40 -70.90
N ILE A 128 21.29 22.77 -72.09
CA ILE A 128 20.74 23.87 -72.89
C ILE A 128 20.37 23.35 -74.28
N ALA A 129 19.18 23.71 -74.74
CA ALA A 129 18.72 23.51 -76.10
C ALA A 129 18.51 24.85 -76.82
N ASP A 130 18.72 24.88 -78.13
CA ASP A 130 18.45 26.05 -78.97
C ASP A 130 16.92 26.30 -79.14
N ALA A 131 16.57 27.34 -79.90
CA ALA A 131 15.16 27.69 -80.17
C ALA A 131 14.39 26.58 -80.91
N ASP A 132 15.07 25.72 -81.67
CA ASP A 132 14.49 24.57 -82.38
C ASP A 132 14.43 23.30 -81.51
N LEU A 133 14.91 23.40 -80.26
CA LEU A 133 14.99 22.36 -79.25
C LEU A 133 16.06 21.29 -79.53
N ASN A 134 17.12 21.64 -80.25
CA ASN A 134 18.31 20.80 -80.34
C ASN A 134 19.22 21.07 -79.15
N ILE A 135 19.70 20.02 -78.49
CA ILE A 135 20.60 20.14 -77.34
C ILE A 135 21.93 20.71 -77.84
N VAL A 136 22.31 21.90 -77.39
CA VAL A 136 23.55 22.57 -77.80
C VAL A 136 24.64 22.52 -76.75
N TYR A 137 24.29 22.28 -75.48
CA TYR A 137 25.25 22.25 -74.39
C TYR A 137 24.77 21.40 -73.21
N MET A 138 25.71 20.71 -72.56
CA MET A 138 25.55 20.01 -71.29
C MET A 138 26.85 20.20 -70.50
N ASN A 139 26.74 20.48 -69.21
CA ASN A 139 27.92 20.58 -68.35
C ASN A 139 28.40 19.19 -67.85
N ASP A 140 29.57 19.15 -67.23
CA ASP A 140 30.19 17.88 -66.79
C ASP A 140 29.33 17.15 -65.75
N ALA A 141 28.67 17.87 -64.84
CA ALA A 141 27.76 17.30 -63.86
C ALA A 141 26.55 16.62 -64.52
N GLN A 142 25.91 17.27 -65.49
CA GLN A 142 24.80 16.69 -66.25
C GLN A 142 25.23 15.43 -67.00
N LEU A 143 26.39 15.45 -67.65
CA LEU A 143 26.91 14.29 -68.37
C LEU A 143 27.23 13.13 -67.44
N ALA A 144 27.85 13.40 -66.28
CA ALA A 144 28.14 12.39 -65.27
C ALA A 144 26.86 11.74 -64.72
N MET A 145 25.87 12.56 -64.35
CA MET A 145 24.57 12.06 -63.87
C MET A 145 23.86 11.23 -64.95
N MET A 146 23.79 11.73 -66.19
CA MET A 146 23.16 11.01 -67.29
C MET A 146 23.87 9.70 -67.62
N ARG A 147 25.21 9.62 -67.45
CA ARG A 147 25.96 8.36 -67.63
C ARG A 147 25.63 7.33 -66.56
N VAL A 148 25.45 7.76 -65.31
CA VAL A 148 25.00 6.88 -64.22
C VAL A 148 23.56 6.42 -64.45
N ALA A 149 22.69 7.31 -64.93
CA ALA A 149 21.28 7.02 -65.19
C ALA A 149 21.03 6.28 -66.52
N GLU A 150 21.97 6.30 -67.46
CA GLU A 150 21.81 5.77 -68.83
C GLU A 150 21.27 4.34 -68.89
N PRO A 151 21.76 3.35 -68.10
CA PRO A 151 21.23 1.99 -68.13
C PRO A 151 19.75 1.91 -67.74
N ASP A 152 19.30 2.80 -66.85
CA ASP A 152 17.91 2.88 -66.40
C ASP A 152 17.04 3.65 -67.40
N LEU A 153 17.55 4.78 -67.91
CA LEU A 153 16.88 5.59 -68.92
C LEU A 153 16.66 4.81 -70.22
N LYS A 154 17.62 3.98 -70.65
CA LYS A 154 17.52 3.13 -71.85
C LYS A 154 16.37 2.12 -71.79
N LYS A 155 15.89 1.75 -70.61
CA LYS A 155 14.74 0.84 -70.45
C LYS A 155 13.45 1.47 -70.98
N GLU A 156 13.28 2.78 -70.79
CA GLU A 156 12.12 3.54 -71.28
C GLU A 156 12.41 4.24 -72.62
N LEU A 157 13.66 4.64 -72.84
CA LEU A 157 14.14 5.41 -73.99
C LEU A 157 15.24 4.61 -74.72
N SER A 158 14.86 3.60 -75.49
CA SER A 158 15.81 2.67 -76.15
C SER A 158 16.87 3.33 -77.05
N GLN A 159 16.60 4.53 -77.56
CA GLN A 159 17.51 5.32 -78.40
C GLN A 159 18.37 6.31 -77.62
N PHE A 160 18.26 6.35 -76.29
CA PHE A 160 19.04 7.24 -75.44
C PHE A 160 20.51 6.83 -75.44
N ASP A 161 21.41 7.75 -75.77
CA ASP A 161 22.86 7.54 -75.75
C ASP A 161 23.52 8.82 -75.25
N VAL A 162 24.13 8.76 -74.06
CA VAL A 162 24.71 9.95 -73.40
C VAL A 162 25.81 10.61 -74.24
N ASN A 163 26.55 9.84 -75.03
CA ASN A 163 27.67 10.35 -75.83
C ASN A 163 27.20 11.05 -77.12
N ASN A 164 25.93 10.89 -77.47
CA ASN A 164 25.34 11.41 -78.70
C ASN A 164 24.11 12.28 -78.43
N LEU A 165 24.06 12.96 -77.27
CA LEU A 165 22.97 13.87 -76.93
C LEU A 165 23.13 15.26 -77.55
N ILE A 166 24.36 15.79 -77.63
CA ILE A 166 24.61 17.09 -78.25
C ILE A 166 24.27 17.04 -79.74
N GLY A 167 23.45 17.97 -80.20
CA GLY A 167 22.91 18.06 -81.55
C GLY A 167 21.61 17.27 -81.78
N LYS A 168 21.16 16.46 -80.82
CA LYS A 168 19.86 15.78 -80.92
C LYS A 168 18.73 16.72 -80.52
N ASN A 169 17.60 16.57 -81.20
CA ASN A 169 16.38 17.25 -80.82
C ASN A 169 15.72 16.55 -79.62
N ILE A 170 15.26 17.31 -78.63
CA ILE A 170 14.65 16.74 -77.40
C ILE A 170 13.32 16.02 -77.67
N ASP A 171 12.70 16.23 -78.83
CA ASP A 171 11.45 15.56 -79.20
C ASP A 171 11.54 14.04 -79.07
N VAL A 172 12.71 13.46 -79.38
CA VAL A 172 12.91 12.01 -79.35
C VAL A 172 12.81 11.41 -77.94
N PHE A 173 12.89 12.25 -76.89
CA PHE A 173 12.80 11.84 -75.49
C PHE A 173 11.41 12.05 -74.88
N HIS A 174 10.46 12.61 -75.64
CA HIS A 174 9.12 12.92 -75.15
C HIS A 174 8.05 12.08 -75.85
N LYS A 175 7.13 11.50 -75.07
CA LYS A 175 6.02 10.69 -75.61
C LYS A 175 5.09 11.48 -76.54
N ASN A 176 4.90 12.77 -76.28
CA ASN A 176 4.09 13.67 -77.11
C ASN A 176 4.85 14.97 -77.39
N PRO A 177 5.79 15.00 -78.36
CA PRO A 177 6.66 16.14 -78.60
C PRO A 177 5.92 17.47 -78.86
N ALA A 178 4.74 17.39 -79.49
CA ALA A 178 3.90 18.56 -79.75
C ALA A 178 3.46 19.27 -78.46
N HIS A 179 3.20 18.51 -77.39
CA HIS A 179 2.87 19.08 -76.08
C HIS A 179 4.04 19.86 -75.49
N GLN A 180 5.23 19.28 -75.44
CA GLN A 180 6.42 19.96 -74.91
C GLN A 180 6.82 21.17 -75.76
N ARG A 181 6.73 21.08 -77.09
CA ARG A 181 6.93 22.23 -77.98
C ARG A 181 5.97 23.37 -77.66
N GLY A 182 4.68 23.07 -77.50
CA GLY A 182 3.68 24.08 -77.14
C GLY A 182 3.92 24.71 -75.77
N MET A 183 4.26 23.90 -74.77
CA MET A 183 4.57 24.36 -73.41
C MET A 183 5.81 25.25 -73.38
N LEU A 184 6.91 24.82 -74.02
CA LEU A 184 8.16 25.57 -74.10
C LEU A 184 8.00 26.87 -74.90
N ALA A 185 7.24 26.84 -76.01
CA ALA A 185 6.95 28.06 -76.78
C ALA A 185 6.23 29.13 -75.94
N ALA A 186 5.33 28.72 -75.05
CA ALA A 186 4.61 29.60 -74.14
C ALA A 186 5.40 30.01 -72.88
N LEU A 187 6.54 29.37 -72.60
CA LEU A 187 7.28 29.52 -71.35
C LEU A 187 7.95 30.90 -71.24
N LYS A 188 7.51 31.72 -70.29
CA LYS A 188 8.05 33.08 -70.04
C LYS A 188 8.91 33.21 -68.77
N GLN A 189 8.74 32.29 -67.83
CA GLN A 189 9.45 32.27 -66.53
C GLN A 189 9.90 30.84 -66.21
N ARG A 190 10.53 30.63 -65.05
CA ARG A 190 10.93 29.29 -64.61
C ARG A 190 9.73 28.33 -64.56
N TYR A 191 9.96 27.09 -64.94
CA TYR A 191 8.99 26.00 -64.80
C TYR A 191 9.62 24.84 -64.05
N ASP A 192 9.02 24.48 -62.93
CA ASP A 192 9.50 23.45 -62.03
C ASP A 192 8.57 22.25 -62.16
N THR A 193 9.14 21.08 -62.38
CA THR A 193 8.37 19.84 -62.46
C THR A 193 9.18 18.66 -61.94
N SER A 194 8.49 17.56 -61.64
CA SER A 194 9.12 16.29 -61.31
C SER A 194 8.67 15.26 -62.32
N ILE A 195 9.62 14.48 -62.84
CA ILE A 195 9.35 13.40 -63.77
C ILE A 195 9.90 12.09 -63.22
N THR A 196 9.22 11.00 -63.54
CA THR A 196 9.69 9.65 -63.27
C THR A 196 9.98 8.97 -64.60
N VAL A 197 11.20 8.46 -64.76
CA VAL A 197 11.66 7.76 -65.97
C VAL A 197 12.29 6.45 -65.53
N GLY A 198 11.62 5.34 -65.82
CA GLY A 198 11.99 4.03 -65.30
C GLY A 198 12.02 4.04 -63.76
N PRO A 199 13.07 3.52 -63.11
CA PRO A 199 13.20 3.55 -61.65
C PRO A 199 13.68 4.90 -61.09
N ARG A 200 13.91 5.92 -61.93
CA ARG A 200 14.51 7.20 -61.52
C ARG A 200 13.47 8.31 -61.42
N THR A 201 13.63 9.18 -60.43
CA THR A 201 12.82 10.39 -60.28
C THR A 201 13.72 11.62 -60.35
N PHE A 202 13.46 12.49 -61.33
CA PHE A 202 14.21 13.72 -61.54
C PHE A 202 13.32 14.94 -61.28
N SER A 203 13.85 15.89 -60.51
CA SER A 203 13.31 17.24 -60.47
C SER A 203 13.93 18.04 -61.60
N LEU A 204 13.11 18.68 -62.41
CA LEU A 204 13.52 19.51 -63.55
C LEU A 204 13.13 20.96 -63.30
N ILE A 205 14.05 21.88 -63.57
CA ILE A 205 13.81 23.31 -63.49
C ILE A 205 14.21 23.92 -64.84
N ALA A 206 13.22 24.29 -65.65
CA ALA A 206 13.43 24.83 -67.00
C ALA A 206 13.32 26.36 -67.03
N PHE A 207 14.24 27.02 -67.75
CA PHE A 207 14.28 28.46 -67.94
C PHE A 207 14.32 28.83 -69.43
N PRO A 208 13.58 29.86 -69.86
CA PRO A 208 13.72 30.41 -71.20
C PRO A 208 14.96 31.30 -71.32
N LEU A 209 15.70 31.18 -72.43
CA LEU A 209 16.87 32.01 -72.74
C LEU A 209 16.52 33.03 -73.82
N PHE A 210 16.83 34.30 -73.56
CA PHE A 210 16.58 35.42 -74.48
C PHE A 210 17.89 36.14 -74.82
N ASP A 211 17.99 36.65 -76.04
CA ASP A 211 19.09 37.52 -76.44
C ASP A 211 18.87 38.99 -75.99
N LYS A 212 19.75 39.89 -76.43
CA LYS A 212 19.68 41.32 -76.12
C LYS A 212 18.51 42.05 -76.79
N ASN A 213 17.94 41.48 -77.86
CA ASN A 213 16.77 42.00 -78.56
C ASN A 213 15.46 41.41 -78.02
N ASN A 214 15.54 40.61 -76.95
CA ASN A 214 14.42 39.90 -76.34
C ASN A 214 13.80 38.83 -77.26
N GLU A 215 14.57 38.35 -78.26
CA GLU A 215 14.27 37.15 -79.03
C GLU A 215 14.71 35.92 -78.25
N ARG A 216 13.89 34.87 -78.31
CA ARG A 216 14.19 33.62 -77.61
C ARG A 216 15.26 32.86 -78.39
N ILE A 217 16.36 32.56 -77.71
CA ILE A 217 17.49 31.81 -78.27
C ILE A 217 17.56 30.36 -77.82
N GLY A 218 16.73 29.97 -76.85
CA GLY A 218 16.66 28.57 -76.40
C GLY A 218 16.07 28.40 -75.01
N PHE A 219 16.43 27.29 -74.38
CA PHE A 219 16.00 26.90 -73.05
C PHE A 219 17.15 26.25 -72.28
N SER A 220 17.29 26.57 -70.99
CA SER A 220 18.11 25.78 -70.09
C SER A 220 17.21 24.92 -69.19
N VAL A 221 17.69 23.74 -68.81
CA VAL A 221 17.05 22.88 -67.82
C VAL A 221 18.07 22.38 -66.83
N GLU A 222 17.77 22.54 -65.54
CA GLU A 222 18.51 21.96 -64.45
C GLU A 222 17.87 20.62 -64.05
N TRP A 223 18.68 19.58 -63.89
CA TRP A 223 18.23 18.24 -63.48
C TRP A 223 18.75 17.91 -62.07
N ILE A 224 17.87 17.38 -61.21
CA ILE A 224 18.24 16.90 -59.88
C ILE A 224 17.70 15.48 -59.72
N ASP A 225 18.57 14.48 -59.61
CA ASP A 225 18.16 13.09 -59.32
C ASP A 225 17.74 12.98 -57.83
N LYS A 226 16.44 12.78 -57.60
CA LYS A 226 15.84 12.61 -56.26
C LYS A 226 15.58 11.14 -55.91
N THR A 227 16.06 10.20 -56.72
CA THR A 227 15.73 8.78 -56.55
C THR A 227 16.18 8.24 -55.20
N ALA A 228 17.43 8.50 -54.79
CA ALA A 228 17.96 8.04 -53.51
C ALA A 228 17.27 8.72 -52.31
N GLU A 229 17.01 10.02 -52.42
CA GLU A 229 16.29 10.81 -51.39
C GLU A 229 14.89 10.24 -51.15
N LEU A 230 14.11 10.04 -52.22
CA LEU A 230 12.76 9.51 -52.13
C LEU A 230 12.73 8.04 -51.68
N ALA A 231 13.71 7.23 -52.09
CA ALA A 231 13.81 5.85 -51.63
C ALA A 231 14.00 5.78 -50.10
N VAL A 232 14.94 6.55 -49.55
CA VAL A 232 15.19 6.60 -48.10
C VAL A 232 13.98 7.19 -47.38
N ALA A 233 13.37 8.25 -47.91
CA ALA A 233 12.17 8.84 -47.32
C ALA A 233 11.00 7.84 -47.24
N ASN A 234 10.80 7.04 -48.29
CA ASN A 234 9.79 5.98 -48.29
C ASN A 234 10.12 4.85 -47.31
N GLU A 235 11.38 4.42 -47.21
CA GLU A 235 11.81 3.43 -46.21
C GLU A 235 11.56 3.91 -44.78
N ILE A 236 11.86 5.17 -44.49
CA ILE A 236 11.58 5.80 -43.20
C ILE A 236 10.07 5.88 -42.95
N ALA A 237 9.28 6.29 -43.94
CA ALA A 237 7.83 6.37 -43.82
C ALA A 237 7.20 5.00 -43.51
N ASN A 238 7.62 3.95 -44.22
CA ASN A 238 7.18 2.58 -43.98
C ASN A 238 7.55 2.09 -42.57
N MET A 239 8.74 2.46 -42.09
CA MET A 239 9.17 2.10 -40.74
C MET A 239 8.36 2.84 -39.67
N ILE A 240 8.07 4.12 -39.86
CA ILE A 240 7.22 4.89 -38.95
C ILE A 240 5.80 4.32 -38.92
N GLU A 241 5.24 3.96 -40.07
CA GLU A 241 3.93 3.33 -40.16
C GLU A 241 3.91 1.97 -39.43
N ALA A 242 4.91 1.13 -39.65
CA ALA A 242 5.05 -0.14 -38.93
C ALA A 242 5.14 0.07 -37.41
N ALA A 243 5.99 1.01 -36.96
CA ALA A 243 6.13 1.36 -35.55
C ALA A 243 4.82 1.89 -34.94
N SER A 244 4.07 2.70 -35.69
CA SER A 244 2.75 3.21 -35.27
C SER A 244 1.71 2.09 -35.13
N ASN A 245 1.88 0.99 -35.86
CA ASN A 245 1.06 -0.21 -35.75
C ASN A 245 1.61 -1.23 -34.73
N GLY A 246 2.66 -0.87 -33.98
CA GLY A 246 3.28 -1.72 -32.96
C GLY A 246 4.31 -2.72 -33.49
N ASP A 247 4.61 -2.72 -34.80
CA ASP A 247 5.69 -3.53 -35.37
C ASP A 247 7.01 -2.77 -35.37
N LEU A 248 7.83 -3.07 -34.37
CA LEU A 248 9.18 -2.52 -34.22
C LEU A 248 10.26 -3.48 -34.73
N ASN A 249 9.94 -4.52 -35.51
CA ASN A 249 10.94 -5.44 -36.06
C ASN A 249 11.59 -4.93 -37.35
N ASN A 250 10.88 -4.10 -38.11
CA ASN A 250 11.36 -3.60 -39.39
C ASN A 250 12.63 -2.76 -39.22
N ARG A 251 13.56 -2.85 -40.18
CA ARG A 251 14.83 -2.11 -40.21
C ARG A 251 15.07 -1.54 -41.60
N ILE A 252 15.60 -0.32 -41.65
CA ILE A 252 16.08 0.29 -42.89
C ILE A 252 17.39 -0.40 -43.27
N VAL A 253 17.46 -0.89 -44.51
CA VAL A 253 18.68 -1.52 -45.04
C VAL A 253 19.78 -0.47 -45.14
N LEU A 254 20.96 -0.75 -44.59
CA LEU A 254 22.08 0.21 -44.58
C LEU A 254 22.98 0.12 -45.81
N GLU A 255 22.92 -1.00 -46.55
CA GLU A 255 23.73 -1.24 -47.73
C GLU A 255 23.39 -0.26 -48.85
N GLY A 256 24.41 0.25 -49.54
CA GLY A 256 24.25 1.22 -50.64
C GLY A 256 23.94 2.66 -50.21
N LYS A 257 23.90 2.96 -48.91
CA LYS A 257 23.69 4.31 -48.37
C LYS A 257 25.00 4.88 -47.82
N ASP A 258 25.24 6.17 -48.06
CA ASP A 258 26.40 6.90 -47.58
C ASP A 258 26.01 8.26 -46.96
N GLY A 259 27.00 8.92 -46.34
CA GLY A 259 26.86 10.23 -45.71
C GLY A 259 25.61 10.38 -44.85
N PHE A 260 24.82 11.41 -45.15
CA PHE A 260 23.60 11.76 -44.43
C PHE A 260 22.58 10.63 -44.39
N TYR A 261 22.33 9.93 -45.51
CA TYR A 261 21.31 8.89 -45.58
C TYR A 261 21.65 7.68 -44.70
N LEU A 262 22.93 7.32 -44.62
CA LEU A 262 23.40 6.25 -43.74
C LEU A 262 23.21 6.61 -42.26
N ASP A 263 23.58 7.84 -41.89
CA ASP A 263 23.50 8.29 -40.49
C ASP A 263 22.06 8.40 -40.01
N VAL A 264 21.15 8.92 -40.84
CA VAL A 264 19.71 8.92 -40.54
C VAL A 264 19.19 7.48 -40.40
N SER A 265 19.50 6.61 -41.36
CA SER A 265 19.04 5.21 -41.32
C SER A 265 19.52 4.46 -40.07
N LYS A 266 20.78 4.68 -39.65
CA LYS A 266 21.31 4.15 -38.39
C LYS A 266 20.58 4.71 -37.17
N GLY A 267 20.33 6.02 -37.15
CA GLY A 267 19.61 6.69 -36.07
C GLY A 267 18.19 6.13 -35.88
N VAL A 268 17.43 5.97 -36.97
CA VAL A 268 16.07 5.42 -36.91
C VAL A 268 16.10 3.94 -36.51
N ASN A 269 17.01 3.13 -37.06
CA ASN A 269 17.18 1.72 -36.67
C ASN A 269 17.52 1.56 -35.17
N ASN A 270 18.40 2.41 -34.64
CA ASN A 270 18.77 2.39 -33.22
C ASN A 270 17.57 2.77 -32.34
N LEU A 271 16.83 3.81 -32.70
CA LEU A 271 15.62 4.20 -31.98
C LEU A 271 14.58 3.08 -31.95
N ALA A 272 14.33 2.45 -33.11
CA ALA A 272 13.43 1.30 -33.21
C ALA A 272 13.91 0.13 -32.34
N GLY A 273 15.21 -0.15 -32.31
CA GLY A 273 15.81 -1.18 -31.45
C GLY A 273 15.63 -0.93 -29.95
N VAL A 274 15.86 0.32 -29.49
CA VAL A 274 15.64 0.69 -28.09
C VAL A 274 14.17 0.56 -27.72
N MET A 275 13.26 1.11 -28.53
CA MET A 275 11.82 1.01 -28.29
C MET A 275 11.35 -0.45 -28.25
N GLN A 276 11.86 -1.29 -29.15
CA GLN A 276 11.53 -2.71 -29.22
C GLN A 276 11.96 -3.46 -27.96
N ASN A 277 13.19 -3.24 -27.51
CA ASN A 277 13.71 -3.92 -26.31
C ASN A 277 12.89 -3.54 -25.07
N VAL A 278 12.59 -2.25 -24.89
CA VAL A 278 11.76 -1.78 -23.78
C VAL A 278 10.36 -2.39 -23.84
N ALA A 279 9.72 -2.38 -25.01
CA ALA A 279 8.39 -2.95 -25.20
C ALA A 279 8.36 -4.45 -24.91
N ASN A 280 9.36 -5.20 -25.39
CA ASN A 280 9.48 -6.64 -25.16
C ASN A 280 9.73 -6.98 -23.68
N ASP A 281 10.63 -6.25 -23.03
CA ASP A 281 10.90 -6.45 -21.61
C ASP A 281 9.66 -6.19 -20.75
N LEU A 282 8.94 -5.11 -21.02
CA LEU A 282 7.68 -4.80 -20.34
C LEU A 282 6.61 -5.84 -20.63
N ALA A 283 6.41 -6.23 -21.90
CA ALA A 283 5.42 -7.24 -22.27
C ALA A 283 5.68 -8.58 -21.56
N LYS A 284 6.93 -9.04 -21.57
CA LYS A 284 7.34 -10.28 -20.88
C LYS A 284 7.09 -10.20 -19.37
N ASN A 285 7.46 -9.09 -18.75
CA ASN A 285 7.35 -8.91 -17.30
C ASN A 285 5.89 -8.71 -16.85
N LEU A 286 5.09 -7.93 -17.59
CA LEU A 286 3.64 -7.81 -17.37
C LEU A 286 2.92 -9.15 -17.57
N GLN A 287 3.35 -9.95 -18.54
CA GLN A 287 2.85 -11.31 -18.71
C GLN A 287 3.16 -12.18 -17.49
N ALA A 288 4.39 -12.13 -16.97
CA ALA A 288 4.77 -12.83 -15.73
C ALA A 288 3.91 -12.36 -14.54
N LEU A 289 3.74 -11.04 -14.37
CA LEU A 289 2.89 -10.45 -13.33
C LEU A 289 1.42 -10.92 -13.43
N SER A 290 0.86 -10.99 -14.64
CA SER A 290 -0.50 -11.48 -14.87
C SER A 290 -0.69 -12.96 -14.51
N GLN A 291 0.40 -13.74 -14.52
CA GLN A 291 0.44 -15.14 -14.10
C GLN A 291 0.79 -15.30 -12.62
N GLY A 292 0.83 -14.20 -11.86
CA GLY A 292 1.14 -14.19 -10.44
C GLY A 292 2.64 -14.21 -10.12
N ASP A 293 3.53 -14.15 -11.11
CA ASP A 293 4.97 -14.13 -10.86
C ASP A 293 5.46 -12.73 -10.49
N LEU A 294 5.64 -12.50 -9.19
CA LEU A 294 6.17 -11.25 -8.63
C LEU A 294 7.70 -11.25 -8.50
N THR A 295 8.38 -12.29 -8.99
CA THR A 295 9.84 -12.43 -8.94
C THR A 295 10.54 -11.88 -10.19
N SER A 296 9.80 -11.73 -11.29
CA SER A 296 10.32 -11.22 -12.57
C SER A 296 10.77 -9.76 -12.47
N ARG A 297 11.96 -9.46 -13.00
CA ARG A 297 12.55 -8.11 -13.00
C ARG A 297 13.10 -7.76 -14.38
N ILE A 298 12.99 -6.49 -14.74
CA ILE A 298 13.68 -5.93 -15.91
C ILE A 298 15.12 -5.59 -15.49
N THR A 299 16.09 -6.34 -16.02
CA THR A 299 17.51 -6.19 -15.71
C THR A 299 18.29 -5.39 -16.75
N ALA A 300 17.72 -5.17 -17.94
CA ALA A 300 18.36 -4.38 -18.99
C ALA A 300 18.62 -2.93 -18.55
N GLU A 301 19.68 -2.32 -19.06
CA GLU A 301 20.02 -0.94 -18.75
C GLU A 301 19.40 0.03 -19.76
N TYR A 302 18.64 0.98 -19.24
CA TYR A 302 17.92 1.99 -20.02
C TYR A 302 18.28 3.39 -19.50
N ASN A 303 17.94 4.41 -20.30
CA ASN A 303 18.18 5.81 -19.97
C ASN A 303 16.89 6.62 -20.02
N GLY A 304 16.87 7.77 -19.34
CA GLY A 304 15.73 8.68 -19.35
C GLY A 304 14.41 8.01 -18.94
N ILE A 305 13.35 8.25 -19.70
CA ILE A 305 12.00 7.74 -19.41
C ILE A 305 11.93 6.21 -19.41
N PHE A 306 12.73 5.54 -20.24
CA PHE A 306 12.75 4.07 -20.29
C PHE A 306 13.37 3.45 -19.04
N LYS A 307 14.38 4.14 -18.45
CA LYS A 307 14.93 3.76 -17.14
C LYS A 307 13.87 3.90 -16.06
N GLN A 308 13.18 5.03 -16.03
CA GLN A 308 12.12 5.28 -15.07
C GLN A 308 11.03 4.22 -15.17
N LEU A 309 10.60 3.85 -16.38
CA LEU A 309 9.59 2.82 -16.59
C LEU A 309 10.03 1.43 -16.09
N LYS A 310 11.29 1.05 -16.31
CA LYS A 310 11.92 -0.14 -15.69
C LYS A 310 11.86 -0.07 -14.17
N ASP A 311 12.31 1.04 -13.59
CA ASP A 311 12.46 1.21 -12.16
C ASP A 311 11.08 1.19 -11.47
N ASP A 312 10.09 1.88 -12.05
CA ASP A 312 8.71 1.93 -11.56
C ASP A 312 8.05 0.54 -11.62
N TYR A 313 8.25 -0.22 -12.71
CA TYR A 313 7.78 -1.60 -12.81
C TYR A 313 8.40 -2.49 -11.73
N ASN A 314 9.73 -2.48 -11.60
CA ASN A 314 10.46 -3.31 -10.64
C ASN A 314 10.04 -2.97 -9.19
N ALA A 315 9.94 -1.67 -8.86
CA ALA A 315 9.50 -1.21 -7.55
C ALA A 315 8.05 -1.63 -7.25
N THR A 316 7.16 -1.58 -8.25
CA THR A 316 5.77 -2.05 -8.11
C THR A 316 5.73 -3.55 -7.83
N SER A 317 6.47 -4.35 -8.60
CA SER A 317 6.54 -5.80 -8.39
C SER A 317 7.12 -6.16 -7.02
N GLU A 318 8.14 -5.45 -6.55
CA GLU A 318 8.72 -5.63 -5.21
C GLU A 318 7.72 -5.26 -4.11
N LYS A 319 6.99 -4.16 -4.26
CA LYS A 319 5.99 -3.74 -3.27
C LYS A 319 4.85 -4.74 -3.18
N LEU A 320 4.36 -5.24 -4.31
CA LEU A 320 3.34 -6.28 -4.35
C LEU A 320 3.86 -7.58 -3.72
N ALA A 321 5.09 -8.01 -4.03
CA ALA A 321 5.70 -9.19 -3.43
C ALA A 321 5.78 -9.07 -1.90
N SER A 322 6.17 -7.89 -1.38
CA SER A 322 6.21 -7.61 0.05
C SER A 322 4.83 -7.68 0.71
N ILE A 323 3.79 -7.13 0.06
CA ILE A 323 2.41 -7.16 0.59
C ILE A 323 1.89 -8.59 0.62
N VAL A 324 2.03 -9.33 -0.48
CA VAL A 324 1.63 -10.75 -0.59
C VAL A 324 2.35 -11.59 0.46
N GLY A 325 3.66 -11.41 0.64
CA GLY A 325 4.43 -12.12 1.67
C GLY A 325 3.95 -11.83 3.09
N LYS A 326 3.58 -10.57 3.40
CA LYS A 326 2.98 -10.23 4.70
C LYS A 326 1.60 -10.86 4.89
N ILE A 327 0.76 -10.86 3.86
CA ILE A 327 -0.56 -11.51 3.91
C ILE A 327 -0.38 -13.01 4.18
N LYS A 328 0.54 -13.68 3.48
CA LYS A 328 0.85 -15.11 3.70
C LYS A 328 1.27 -15.39 5.14
N LEU A 329 2.15 -14.56 5.71
CA LEU A 329 2.56 -14.66 7.11
C LEU A 329 1.39 -14.49 8.09
N VAL A 330 0.61 -13.42 7.93
CA VAL A 330 -0.55 -13.13 8.82
C VAL A 330 -1.59 -14.24 8.71
N THR A 331 -1.84 -14.75 7.51
CA THR A 331 -2.79 -15.84 7.26
C THR A 331 -2.38 -17.11 8.00
N ASN A 332 -1.10 -17.49 7.95
CA ASN A 332 -0.59 -18.63 8.70
C ASN A 332 -0.71 -18.43 10.22
N ASP A 333 -0.43 -17.21 10.71
CA ASP A 333 -0.54 -16.87 12.13
C ASP A 333 -2.00 -16.91 12.62
N VAL A 334 -2.95 -16.39 11.84
CA VAL A 334 -4.38 -16.47 12.14
C VAL A 334 -4.84 -17.93 12.15
N GLY A 335 -4.43 -18.74 11.16
CA GLY A 335 -4.76 -20.16 11.11
C GLY A 335 -4.22 -20.94 12.33
N TYR A 336 -2.99 -20.65 12.76
CA TYR A 336 -2.41 -21.23 13.97
C TYR A 336 -3.14 -20.79 15.25
N ASN A 337 -3.41 -19.49 15.40
CA ASN A 337 -4.12 -18.95 16.57
C ASN A 337 -5.56 -19.48 16.65
N ALA A 338 -6.21 -19.66 15.51
CA ALA A 338 -7.52 -20.31 15.41
C ALA A 338 -7.46 -21.77 15.90
N ASP A 339 -6.47 -22.56 15.46
CA ASP A 339 -6.28 -23.94 15.94
C ASP A 339 -6.09 -24.01 17.47
N GLU A 340 -5.25 -23.12 18.02
CA GLU A 340 -5.04 -23.03 19.47
C GLU A 340 -6.31 -22.59 20.21
N MET A 341 -7.09 -21.66 19.65
CA MET A 341 -8.36 -21.23 20.23
C MET A 341 -9.39 -22.38 20.23
N ALA A 342 -9.42 -23.21 19.18
CA ALA A 342 -10.26 -24.39 19.13
C ALA A 342 -9.89 -25.41 20.22
N LYS A 343 -8.59 -25.69 20.42
CA LYS A 343 -8.11 -26.56 21.51
C LYS A 343 -8.42 -25.99 22.89
N SER A 344 -8.20 -24.70 23.10
CA SER A 344 -8.52 -24.01 24.36
C SER A 344 -10.03 -24.07 24.66
N SER A 345 -10.86 -23.93 23.63
CA SER A 345 -12.32 -24.05 23.76
C SER A 345 -12.74 -25.47 24.19
N VAL A 346 -12.08 -26.52 23.70
CA VAL A 346 -12.29 -27.89 24.20
C VAL A 346 -11.94 -27.97 25.68
N GLY A 347 -10.79 -27.45 26.10
CA GLY A 347 -10.41 -27.43 27.51
C GLY A 347 -11.36 -26.63 28.40
N LEU A 348 -11.99 -25.56 27.88
CA LEU A 348 -13.05 -24.83 28.60
C LEU A 348 -14.32 -25.67 28.74
N SER A 349 -14.72 -26.40 27.69
CA SER A 349 -15.86 -27.32 27.72
C SER A 349 -15.67 -28.42 28.77
N ASP A 350 -14.50 -29.06 28.78
CA ASP A 350 -14.18 -30.12 29.76
C ASP A 350 -14.25 -29.59 31.20
N ARG A 351 -13.78 -28.35 31.42
CA ARG A 351 -13.86 -27.70 32.74
C ARG A 351 -15.30 -27.34 33.12
N ALA A 352 -16.12 -26.91 32.17
CA ALA A 352 -17.53 -26.64 32.42
C ALA A 352 -18.29 -27.93 32.79
N GLU A 353 -18.01 -29.05 32.10
CA GLU A 353 -18.57 -30.37 32.46
C GLU A 353 -18.12 -30.82 33.85
N GLN A 354 -16.83 -30.70 34.16
CA GLN A 354 -16.32 -31.04 35.50
C GLN A 354 -16.95 -30.15 36.58
N GLN A 355 -17.12 -28.86 36.29
CA GLN A 355 -17.75 -27.91 37.20
C GLN A 355 -19.23 -28.24 37.43
N ALA A 356 -19.95 -28.64 36.38
CA ALA A 356 -21.34 -29.10 36.50
C ALA A 356 -21.44 -30.30 37.45
N SER A 357 -20.56 -31.30 37.32
CA SER A 357 -20.51 -32.44 38.24
C SER A 357 -20.26 -32.03 39.70
N THR A 358 -19.34 -31.09 39.95
CA THR A 358 -19.10 -30.58 41.31
C THR A 358 -20.27 -29.76 41.86
N LEU A 359 -21.01 -29.07 40.99
CA LEU A 359 -22.22 -28.34 41.38
C LEU A 359 -23.37 -29.29 41.73
N GLU A 360 -23.53 -30.41 41.00
CA GLU A 360 -24.50 -31.46 41.35
C GLU A 360 -24.24 -32.04 42.75
N GLU A 361 -22.99 -32.38 43.07
CA GLU A 361 -22.61 -32.90 44.38
C GLU A 361 -22.79 -31.84 45.49
N THR A 362 -22.48 -30.58 45.19
CA THR A 362 -22.69 -29.46 46.11
C THR A 362 -24.18 -29.23 46.35
N ALA A 363 -25.02 -29.27 45.32
CA ALA A 363 -26.46 -29.11 45.44
C ALA A 363 -27.07 -30.24 46.29
N ALA A 364 -26.67 -31.50 46.05
CA ALA A 364 -27.11 -32.63 46.86
C ALA A 364 -26.71 -32.48 48.34
N SER A 365 -25.47 -32.07 48.59
CA SER A 365 -24.98 -31.79 49.95
C SER A 365 -25.75 -30.65 50.61
N MET A 366 -26.11 -29.61 49.86
CA MET A 366 -26.90 -28.47 50.33
C MET A 366 -28.34 -28.87 50.67
N GLU A 367 -28.97 -29.75 49.90
CA GLU A 367 -30.29 -30.31 50.23
C GLU A 367 -30.25 -31.12 51.55
N GLU A 368 -29.22 -31.98 51.72
CA GLU A 368 -29.04 -32.75 52.94
C GLU A 368 -28.77 -31.86 54.17
N LEU A 369 -27.92 -30.84 54.02
CA LEU A 369 -27.64 -29.85 55.06
C LEU A 369 -28.89 -29.06 55.43
N THR A 370 -29.68 -28.63 54.44
CA THR A 370 -30.93 -27.90 54.67
C THR A 370 -31.94 -28.75 55.45
N SER A 371 -32.07 -30.03 55.09
CA SER A 371 -32.91 -30.98 55.83
C SER A 371 -32.43 -31.18 57.27
N THR A 372 -31.12 -31.30 57.47
CA THR A 372 -30.51 -31.50 58.79
C THR A 372 -30.68 -30.27 59.69
N VAL A 373 -30.46 -29.07 59.16
CA VAL A 373 -30.63 -27.81 59.90
C VAL A 373 -32.10 -27.60 60.28
N LYS A 374 -33.04 -27.90 59.38
CA LYS A 374 -34.47 -27.87 59.69
C LYS A 374 -34.85 -28.84 60.80
N THR A 375 -34.36 -30.07 60.72
CA THR A 375 -34.55 -31.10 61.76
C THR A 375 -33.95 -30.66 63.10
N ASN A 376 -32.80 -29.98 63.11
CA ASN A 376 -32.20 -29.43 64.31
C ASN A 376 -33.05 -28.32 64.94
N ALA A 377 -33.65 -27.45 64.12
CA ALA A 377 -34.56 -26.42 64.60
C ALA A 377 -35.81 -27.03 65.26
N ASP A 378 -36.39 -28.07 64.64
CA ASP A 378 -37.55 -28.80 65.20
C ASP A 378 -37.17 -29.53 66.50
N ASN A 379 -36.04 -30.25 66.52
CA ASN A 379 -35.55 -30.93 67.73
C ASN A 379 -35.25 -29.96 68.88
N ALA A 380 -34.69 -28.78 68.57
CA ALA A 380 -34.46 -27.74 69.55
C ALA A 380 -35.79 -27.22 70.10
N LYS A 381 -36.80 -27.00 69.24
CA LYS A 381 -38.13 -26.61 69.70
C LYS A 381 -38.74 -27.66 70.65
N ASP A 382 -38.67 -28.94 70.29
CA ASP A 382 -39.18 -30.03 71.12
C ASP A 382 -38.45 -30.13 72.47
N ALA A 383 -37.12 -29.97 72.46
CA ALA A 383 -36.33 -29.97 73.69
C ALA A 383 -36.61 -28.74 74.58
N SER A 384 -36.93 -27.59 73.98
CA SER A 384 -37.34 -26.38 74.69
C SER A 384 -38.68 -26.60 75.40
N GLU A 385 -39.66 -27.18 74.70
CA GLU A 385 -40.95 -27.53 75.30
C GLU A 385 -40.81 -28.57 76.42
N ALA A 386 -39.93 -29.57 76.24
CA ALA A 386 -39.62 -30.54 77.29
C ALA A 386 -38.99 -29.86 78.51
N ALA A 387 -38.05 -28.94 78.32
CA ALA A 387 -37.45 -28.17 79.41
C ALA A 387 -38.50 -27.34 80.17
N VAL A 388 -39.42 -26.67 79.46
CA VAL A 388 -40.54 -25.93 80.09
C VAL A 388 -41.43 -26.85 80.93
N ARG A 389 -41.77 -28.05 80.43
CA ARG A 389 -42.54 -29.04 81.21
C ARG A 389 -41.79 -29.51 82.46
N THR A 390 -40.50 -29.84 82.33
CA THR A 390 -39.68 -30.30 83.47
C THR A 390 -39.50 -29.19 84.51
N ARG A 391 -39.37 -27.93 84.07
CA ARG A 391 -39.33 -26.76 84.97
C ARG A 391 -40.56 -26.69 85.84
N LYS A 392 -41.74 -26.90 85.25
CA LYS A 392 -43.02 -26.92 86.00
C LYS A 392 -43.08 -28.06 87.01
N ILE A 393 -42.57 -29.24 86.67
CA ILE A 393 -42.49 -30.38 87.60
C ILE A 393 -41.56 -30.07 88.77
N ALA A 394 -40.41 -29.44 88.52
CA ALA A 394 -39.49 -29.01 89.57
C ALA A 394 -40.11 -27.96 90.50
N GLU A 395 -40.85 -26.99 89.94
CA GLU A 395 -41.59 -25.97 90.69
C GLU A 395 -42.69 -26.60 91.57
N ASP A 396 -43.50 -27.51 91.01
CA ASP A 396 -44.53 -28.24 91.75
C ASP A 396 -43.92 -29.12 92.86
N GLY A 397 -42.80 -29.79 92.56
CA GLY A 397 -42.04 -30.59 93.53
C GLY A 397 -41.48 -29.74 94.67
N SER A 398 -40.94 -28.55 94.36
CA SER A 398 -40.41 -27.60 95.34
C SER A 398 -41.53 -27.13 96.27
N ARG A 399 -42.72 -26.84 95.73
CA ARG A 399 -43.91 -26.49 96.53
C ARG A 399 -44.30 -27.62 97.50
N VAL A 400 -44.39 -28.86 97.03
CA VAL A 400 -44.73 -30.02 97.89
C VAL A 400 -43.69 -30.25 98.98
N ALA A 401 -42.40 -30.15 98.65
CA ALA A 401 -41.33 -30.29 99.62
C ALA A 401 -41.37 -29.17 100.68
N ASN A 402 -41.67 -27.93 100.27
CA ASN A 402 -41.83 -26.81 101.19
C ASN A 402 -43.04 -27.00 102.13
N ASP A 403 -44.18 -27.46 101.61
CA ASP A 403 -45.37 -27.79 102.42
C ASP A 403 -45.06 -28.91 103.44
N ALA A 404 -44.31 -29.94 103.01
CA ALA A 404 -43.85 -31.01 103.90
C ALA A 404 -42.89 -30.50 104.99
N GLY A 405 -42.01 -29.55 104.64
CA GLY A 405 -41.10 -28.89 105.58
C GLY A 405 -41.87 -28.14 106.67
N GLN A 406 -42.87 -27.34 106.28
CA GLN A 406 -43.75 -26.63 107.22
C GLN A 406 -44.55 -27.59 108.11
N ALA A 407 -44.99 -28.73 107.58
CA ALA A 407 -45.68 -29.75 108.38
C ALA A 407 -44.74 -30.37 109.43
N MET A 408 -43.49 -30.65 109.06
CA MET A 408 -42.47 -31.17 109.98
C MET A 408 -42.06 -30.14 111.04
N GLU A 409 -41.97 -28.86 110.69
CA GLU A 409 -41.72 -27.76 111.63
C GLU A 409 -42.84 -27.69 112.69
N LYS A 410 -44.12 -27.77 112.27
CA LYS A 410 -45.27 -27.84 113.19
C LYS A 410 -45.23 -29.08 114.10
N ILE A 411 -44.77 -30.22 113.60
CA ILE A 411 -44.59 -31.44 114.42
C ILE A 411 -43.45 -31.24 115.43
N ASN A 412 -42.36 -30.58 115.04
CA ASN A 412 -41.25 -30.27 115.94
C ASN A 412 -41.69 -29.33 117.06
N ASP A 413 -42.44 -28.29 116.73
CA ASP A 413 -43.03 -27.37 117.70
C ASP A 413 -43.99 -28.08 118.65
N SER A 414 -44.86 -28.96 118.12
CA SER A 414 -45.77 -29.78 118.93
C SER A 414 -45.00 -30.72 119.88
N SER A 415 -43.88 -31.29 119.42
CA SER A 415 -43.02 -32.14 120.24
C SER A 415 -42.39 -31.36 121.39
N ARG A 416 -41.95 -30.13 121.13
CA ARG A 416 -41.41 -29.22 122.17
C ARG A 416 -42.47 -28.84 123.20
N GLN A 417 -43.71 -28.55 122.76
CA GLN A 417 -44.85 -28.31 123.67
C GLN A 417 -45.16 -29.54 124.53
N ILE A 418 -45.09 -30.75 123.96
CA ILE A 418 -45.25 -31.99 124.73
C ILE A 418 -44.16 -32.11 125.79
N THR A 419 -42.89 -31.84 125.46
CA THR A 419 -41.80 -31.85 126.46
C THR A 419 -42.06 -30.87 127.61
N GLU A 420 -42.58 -29.68 127.32
CA GLU A 420 -42.99 -28.71 128.34
C GLU A 420 -44.10 -29.27 129.26
N ILE A 421 -45.14 -29.90 128.70
CA ILE A 421 -46.21 -30.56 129.47
C ILE A 421 -45.65 -31.69 130.33
N ILE A 422 -44.75 -32.51 129.80
CA ILE A 422 -44.13 -33.62 130.55
C ILE A 422 -43.30 -33.10 131.73
N ASN A 423 -42.61 -31.97 131.58
CA ASN A 423 -41.91 -31.33 132.70
C ASN A 423 -42.88 -30.88 133.80
N VAL A 424 -44.06 -30.34 133.44
CA VAL A 424 -45.10 -29.98 134.42
C VAL A 424 -45.67 -31.22 135.11
N ILE A 425 -45.87 -32.33 134.40
CA ILE A 425 -46.35 -33.59 135.00
C ILE A 425 -45.32 -34.16 135.98
N ASP A 426 -44.02 -34.13 135.64
CA ASP A 426 -42.94 -34.54 136.53
C ASP A 426 -42.88 -33.64 137.78
N GLU A 427 -43.08 -32.33 137.63
CA GLU A 427 -43.19 -31.40 138.75
C GLU A 427 -44.41 -31.71 139.65
N ILE A 428 -45.59 -31.97 139.06
CA ILE A 428 -46.79 -32.37 139.81
C ILE A 428 -46.54 -33.70 140.54
N ALA A 429 -45.89 -34.66 139.90
CA ALA A 429 -45.54 -35.93 140.51
C ALA A 429 -44.56 -35.74 141.69
N PHE A 430 -43.57 -34.87 141.55
CA PHE A 430 -42.65 -34.50 142.62
C PHE A 430 -43.36 -33.83 143.80
N GLN A 431 -44.22 -32.83 143.53
CA GLN A 431 -45.04 -32.16 144.54
C GLN A 431 -45.99 -33.14 145.26
N THR A 432 -46.63 -34.05 144.50
CA THR A 432 -47.52 -35.09 145.05
C THR A 432 -46.74 -36.08 145.93
N ASN A 433 -45.53 -36.47 145.52
CA ASN A 433 -44.63 -37.32 146.31
C ASN A 433 -44.22 -36.63 147.63
N LEU A 434 -43.99 -35.32 147.64
CA LEU A 434 -43.71 -34.54 148.85
C LEU A 434 -44.95 -34.40 149.76
N LEU A 435 -46.13 -34.14 149.18
CA LEU A 435 -47.40 -34.09 149.93
C LEU A 435 -47.73 -35.43 150.57
N ALA A 436 -47.55 -36.52 149.83
CA ALA A 436 -47.75 -37.88 150.31
C ALA A 436 -46.75 -38.25 151.42
N LEU A 437 -45.49 -37.81 151.31
CA LEU A 437 -44.51 -37.95 152.39
C LEU A 437 -44.96 -37.19 153.65
N ASN A 438 -45.40 -35.94 153.50
CA ASN A 438 -45.91 -35.13 154.63
C ASN A 438 -47.14 -35.79 155.28
N ALA A 439 -48.06 -36.31 154.47
CA ALA A 439 -49.25 -37.03 154.95
C ALA A 439 -48.88 -38.35 155.64
N ALA A 440 -47.90 -39.10 155.15
CA ALA A 440 -47.42 -40.33 155.79
C ALA A 440 -46.75 -40.04 157.15
N VAL A 441 -46.02 -38.93 157.25
CA VAL A 441 -45.41 -38.46 158.51
C VAL A 441 -46.51 -38.06 159.51
N GLU A 442 -47.51 -37.29 159.10
CA GLU A 442 -48.60 -36.86 159.99
C GLU A 442 -49.51 -38.04 160.40
N ALA A 443 -49.71 -39.02 159.51
CA ALA A 443 -50.39 -40.27 159.83
C ALA A 443 -49.62 -41.14 160.84
N ALA A 444 -48.29 -41.18 160.77
CA ALA A 444 -47.45 -41.82 161.78
C ALA A 444 -47.52 -41.10 163.13
N ARG A 445 -47.70 -39.77 163.12
CA ARG A 445 -47.85 -38.91 164.31
C ARG A 445 -49.19 -39.11 165.02
N ALA A 446 -50.24 -39.46 164.28
CA ALA A 446 -51.59 -39.75 164.80
C ALA A 446 -51.77 -41.16 165.42
N GLY A 447 -50.72 -41.99 165.44
CA GLY A 447 -50.73 -43.31 166.09
C GLY A 447 -51.74 -44.30 165.48
N ASP A 448 -52.47 -45.05 166.31
CA ASP A 448 -53.38 -46.10 165.86
C ASP A 448 -54.56 -45.59 165.00
N ALA A 449 -54.99 -44.33 165.17
CA ALA A 449 -56.04 -43.71 164.36
C ALA A 449 -55.57 -43.35 162.93
N GLY A 450 -54.25 -43.20 162.72
CA GLY A 450 -53.65 -42.81 161.44
C GLY A 450 -53.27 -43.96 160.52
N ARG A 451 -53.38 -45.23 160.97
CA ARG A 451 -52.92 -46.41 160.20
C ARG A 451 -53.53 -46.52 158.79
N GLY A 452 -54.83 -46.24 158.65
CA GLY A 452 -55.50 -46.24 157.34
C GLY A 452 -55.00 -45.12 156.42
N PHE A 453 -54.75 -43.93 156.99
CA PHE A 453 -54.20 -42.80 156.26
C PHE A 453 -52.74 -43.01 155.85
N ALA A 454 -51.92 -43.68 156.67
CA ALA A 454 -50.54 -43.99 156.34
C ALA A 454 -50.41 -44.93 155.13
N VAL A 455 -51.30 -45.93 155.03
CA VAL A 455 -51.35 -46.84 153.86
C VAL A 455 -51.74 -46.07 152.59
N VAL A 456 -52.76 -45.21 152.67
CA VAL A 456 -53.17 -44.37 151.52
C VAL A 456 -52.05 -43.41 151.13
N ALA A 457 -51.38 -42.76 152.09
CA ALA A 457 -50.26 -41.86 151.82
C ALA A 457 -49.07 -42.59 151.17
N GLN A 458 -48.76 -43.80 151.60
CA GLN A 458 -47.72 -44.62 150.97
C GLN A 458 -48.11 -45.05 149.54
N GLU A 459 -49.37 -45.41 149.31
CA GLU A 459 -49.87 -45.76 147.97
C GLU A 459 -49.84 -44.56 147.02
N VAL A 460 -50.27 -43.37 147.49
CA VAL A 460 -50.18 -42.11 146.73
C VAL A 460 -48.72 -41.76 146.43
N ARG A 461 -47.80 -42.00 147.37
CA ARG A 461 -46.36 -41.78 147.17
C ARG A 461 -45.79 -42.70 146.10
N THR A 462 -46.11 -44.00 146.16
CA THR A 462 -45.68 -44.97 145.14
C THR A 462 -46.29 -44.65 143.77
N LEU A 463 -47.54 -44.19 143.71
CA LEU A 463 -48.16 -43.71 142.48
C LEU A 463 -47.43 -42.48 141.92
N ALA A 464 -47.10 -41.50 142.78
CA ALA A 464 -46.35 -40.31 142.38
C ALA A 464 -44.94 -40.64 141.85
N GLN A 465 -44.22 -41.57 142.49
CA GLN A 465 -42.94 -42.06 141.98
C GLN A 465 -43.06 -42.78 140.63
N ARG A 466 -44.11 -43.59 140.44
CA ARG A 466 -44.42 -44.23 139.15
C ARG A 466 -44.77 -43.20 138.07
N SER A 467 -45.50 -42.14 138.41
CA SER A 467 -45.83 -41.04 137.49
C SER A 467 -44.59 -40.25 137.08
N ALA A 468 -43.68 -39.95 138.02
CA ALA A 468 -42.40 -39.29 137.72
C ALA A 468 -41.53 -40.15 136.79
N GLN A 469 -41.39 -41.46 137.09
CA GLN A 469 -40.65 -42.38 136.23
C GLN A 469 -41.26 -42.49 134.83
N SER A 470 -42.59 -42.63 134.73
CA SER A 470 -43.28 -42.68 133.43
C SER A 470 -43.12 -41.37 132.65
N SER A 471 -43.13 -40.23 133.32
CA SER A 471 -42.88 -38.91 132.71
C SER A 471 -41.46 -38.82 132.16
N LYS A 472 -40.46 -39.33 132.89
CA LYS A 472 -39.06 -39.39 132.42
C LYS A 472 -38.87 -40.33 131.22
N ASP A 473 -39.56 -41.46 131.20
CA ASP A 473 -39.52 -42.40 130.07
C ASP A 473 -40.18 -41.78 128.82
N ILE A 474 -41.35 -41.11 128.98
CA ILE A 474 -41.99 -40.36 127.89
C ILE A 474 -41.10 -39.22 127.40
N LYS A 475 -40.47 -38.46 128.31
CA LYS A 475 -39.53 -37.39 127.95
C LYS A 475 -38.41 -37.91 127.05
N THR A 476 -37.80 -39.05 127.40
CA THR A 476 -36.74 -39.66 126.61
C THR A 476 -37.21 -40.03 125.19
N LEU A 477 -38.43 -40.57 125.07
CA LEU A 477 -39.02 -40.90 123.77
C LEU A 477 -39.34 -39.65 122.93
N ILE A 478 -39.86 -38.59 123.56
CA ILE A 478 -40.18 -37.32 122.88
C ILE A 478 -38.91 -36.59 122.47
N ASP A 479 -37.87 -36.55 123.31
CA ASP A 479 -36.58 -35.97 122.95
C ASP A 479 -35.95 -36.71 121.76
N GLY A 480 -36.04 -38.05 121.74
CA GLY A 480 -35.63 -38.87 120.59
C GLY A 480 -36.44 -38.57 119.33
N SER A 481 -37.77 -38.41 119.46
CA SER A 481 -38.67 -38.07 118.36
C SER A 481 -38.40 -36.66 117.82
N SER A 482 -38.17 -35.67 118.70
CA SER A 482 -37.83 -34.30 118.32
C SER A 482 -36.51 -34.26 117.55
N LYS A 483 -35.49 -35.03 117.96
CA LYS A 483 -34.24 -35.15 117.21
C LYS A 483 -34.47 -35.71 115.79
N GLN A 484 -35.26 -36.78 115.66
CA GLN A 484 -35.59 -37.38 114.36
C GLN A 484 -36.39 -36.43 113.46
N VAL A 485 -37.33 -35.66 114.04
CA VAL A 485 -38.10 -34.65 113.29
C VAL A 485 -37.20 -33.51 112.85
N SER A 486 -36.29 -33.02 113.71
CA SER A 486 -35.32 -31.98 113.34
C SER A 486 -34.40 -32.42 112.20
N GLU A 487 -33.87 -33.65 112.26
CA GLU A 487 -33.10 -34.23 111.15
C GLU A 487 -33.95 -34.34 109.87
N GLY A 488 -35.25 -34.67 110.01
CA GLY A 488 -36.21 -34.68 108.92
C GLY A 488 -36.45 -33.30 108.28
N VAL A 489 -36.60 -32.25 109.10
CA VAL A 489 -36.72 -30.86 108.63
C VAL A 489 -35.49 -30.46 107.81
N ASP A 490 -34.28 -30.75 108.30
CA ASP A 490 -33.03 -30.45 107.58
C ASP A 490 -32.93 -31.16 106.23
N LEU A 491 -33.34 -32.44 106.16
CA LEU A 491 -33.35 -33.21 104.92
C LEU A 491 -34.37 -32.65 103.91
N VAL A 492 -35.54 -32.24 104.38
CA VAL A 492 -36.55 -31.61 103.52
C VAL A 492 -36.07 -30.25 103.00
N GLN A 493 -35.42 -29.43 103.84
CA GLN A 493 -34.85 -28.16 103.40
C GLN A 493 -33.77 -28.35 102.32
N LYS A 494 -32.91 -29.37 102.46
CA LYS A 494 -31.93 -29.75 101.42
C LYS A 494 -32.61 -30.21 100.13
N ALA A 495 -33.72 -30.94 100.22
CA ALA A 495 -34.49 -31.34 99.06
C ALA A 495 -35.12 -30.14 98.34
N VAL A 496 -35.67 -29.17 99.08
CA VAL A 496 -36.17 -27.89 98.52
C VAL A 496 -35.06 -27.16 97.78
N GLN A 497 -33.88 -27.01 98.37
CA GLN A 497 -32.74 -26.37 97.70
C GLN A 497 -32.32 -27.13 96.43
N SER A 498 -32.26 -28.46 96.47
CA SER A 498 -31.90 -29.27 95.30
C SER A 498 -32.90 -29.11 94.16
N LEU A 499 -34.20 -29.00 94.47
CA LEU A 499 -35.24 -28.75 93.47
C LEU A 499 -35.15 -27.34 92.88
N GLN A 500 -34.73 -26.36 93.67
CA GLN A 500 -34.45 -25.00 93.18
C GLN A 500 -33.24 -24.99 92.22
N ASP A 501 -32.15 -25.68 92.57
CA ASP A 501 -30.98 -25.79 91.70
C ASP A 501 -31.33 -26.48 90.36
N ILE A 502 -32.20 -27.50 90.40
CA ILE A 502 -32.76 -28.16 89.20
C ILE A 502 -33.58 -27.17 88.36
N TYR A 503 -34.43 -26.36 89.00
CA TYR A 503 -35.22 -25.34 88.31
C TYR A 503 -34.32 -24.35 87.55
N ASP A 504 -33.29 -23.83 88.22
CA ASP A 504 -32.36 -22.86 87.61
C ASP A 504 -31.55 -23.49 86.47
N ALA A 505 -31.09 -24.73 86.63
CA ALA A 505 -30.39 -25.47 85.58
C ALA A 505 -31.27 -25.72 84.34
N ILE A 506 -32.53 -26.13 84.52
CA ILE A 506 -33.47 -26.35 83.42
C ILE A 506 -33.81 -25.03 82.72
N ASN A 507 -33.91 -23.93 83.46
CA ASN A 507 -34.13 -22.60 82.87
C ASN A 507 -32.94 -22.18 81.97
N GLY A 508 -31.71 -22.50 82.39
CA GLY A 508 -30.51 -22.35 81.55
C GLY A 508 -30.59 -23.19 80.28
N VAL A 509 -30.95 -24.48 80.40
CA VAL A 509 -31.13 -25.37 79.23
C VAL A 509 -32.19 -24.83 78.26
N SER A 510 -33.35 -24.41 78.77
CA SER A 510 -34.43 -23.84 77.95
C SER A 510 -33.97 -22.61 77.16
N THR A 511 -33.12 -21.77 77.76
CA THR A 511 -32.58 -20.56 77.12
C THR A 511 -31.62 -20.92 75.99
N THR A 512 -30.64 -21.80 76.26
CA THR A 512 -29.67 -22.26 75.25
C THR A 512 -30.36 -22.96 74.08
N VAL A 513 -31.34 -23.82 74.36
CA VAL A 513 -32.08 -24.54 73.33
C VAL A 513 -32.90 -23.58 72.46
N SER A 514 -33.50 -22.54 73.03
CA SER A 514 -34.19 -21.49 72.27
C SER A 514 -33.24 -20.71 71.35
N GLN A 515 -32.02 -20.44 71.80
CA GLN A 515 -30.98 -19.84 70.97
C GLN A 515 -30.56 -20.77 69.82
N ILE A 516 -30.44 -22.08 70.07
CA ILE A 516 -30.15 -23.07 69.02
C ILE A 516 -31.27 -23.07 67.97
N ALA A 517 -32.55 -23.13 68.38
CA ALA A 517 -33.68 -23.11 67.46
C ALA A 517 -33.68 -21.85 66.58
N SER A 518 -33.41 -20.69 67.18
CA SER A 518 -33.33 -19.41 66.47
C SER A 518 -32.17 -19.40 65.47
N ALA A 519 -30.97 -19.81 65.90
CA ALA A 519 -29.79 -19.88 65.03
C ALA A 519 -29.97 -20.89 63.89
N SER A 520 -30.58 -22.04 64.14
CA SER A 520 -30.88 -23.03 63.10
C SER A 520 -31.92 -22.52 62.10
N SER A 521 -32.93 -21.75 62.54
CA SER A 521 -33.88 -21.10 61.63
C SER A 521 -33.21 -20.06 60.73
N GLU A 522 -32.25 -19.30 61.27
CA GLU A 522 -31.47 -18.33 60.50
C GLU A 522 -30.55 -19.04 59.49
N GLN A 523 -29.86 -20.11 59.91
CA GLN A 523 -29.07 -20.97 59.02
C GLN A 523 -29.90 -21.56 57.88
N ALA A 524 -31.13 -22.02 58.15
CA ALA A 524 -32.02 -22.53 57.11
C ALA A 524 -32.34 -21.46 56.05
N THR A 525 -32.51 -20.20 56.47
CA THR A 525 -32.71 -19.07 55.56
C THR A 525 -31.47 -18.79 54.73
N SER A 526 -30.28 -18.78 55.36
CA SER A 526 -29.01 -18.60 54.64
C SER A 526 -28.69 -19.74 53.66
N LEU A 527 -29.10 -20.98 53.97
CA LEU A 527 -28.96 -22.12 53.07
C LEU A 527 -29.85 -21.98 51.82
N ASP A 528 -31.03 -21.38 51.95
CA ASP A 528 -31.91 -21.07 50.80
C ASP A 528 -31.27 -20.04 49.85
N GLU A 529 -30.64 -19.00 50.40
CA GLU A 529 -29.86 -18.02 49.63
C GLU A 529 -28.66 -18.68 48.93
N LEU A 530 -27.94 -19.56 49.61
CA LEU A 530 -26.84 -20.32 49.01
C LEU A 530 -27.34 -21.27 47.91
N ASN A 531 -28.51 -21.88 48.07
CA ASN A 531 -29.12 -22.71 47.03
C ASN A 531 -29.42 -21.89 45.76
N HIS A 532 -29.90 -20.65 45.92
CA HIS A 532 -30.04 -19.71 44.81
C HIS A 532 -28.71 -19.39 44.12
N ALA A 533 -27.64 -19.18 44.89
CA ALA A 533 -26.30 -18.96 44.32
C ALA A 533 -25.78 -20.18 43.53
N VAL A 534 -26.05 -21.40 44.00
CA VAL A 534 -25.69 -22.64 43.28
C VAL A 534 -26.45 -22.74 41.95
N MET A 535 -27.74 -22.41 41.91
CA MET A 535 -28.51 -22.37 40.66
C MET A 535 -27.97 -21.32 39.67
N GLU A 536 -27.51 -20.17 40.15
CA GLU A 536 -26.88 -19.16 39.30
C GLU A 536 -25.53 -19.64 38.75
N MET A 537 -24.73 -20.34 39.57
CA MET A 537 -23.50 -20.98 39.13
C MET A 537 -23.74 -22.07 38.08
N ASP A 538 -24.82 -22.84 38.19
CA ASP A 538 -25.21 -23.83 37.17
C ASP A 538 -25.54 -23.16 35.83
N SER A 539 -26.36 -22.10 35.86
CA SER A 539 -26.67 -21.30 34.67
C SER A 539 -25.41 -20.74 33.99
N MET A 540 -24.48 -20.16 34.76
CA MET A 540 -23.20 -19.70 34.24
C MET A 540 -22.33 -20.85 33.67
N THR A 541 -22.37 -22.02 34.31
CA THR A 541 -21.63 -23.20 33.85
C THR A 541 -22.16 -23.69 32.49
N GLN A 542 -23.48 -23.74 32.32
CA GLN A 542 -24.11 -24.05 31.04
C GLN A 542 -23.79 -22.99 29.97
N GLN A 543 -23.80 -21.70 30.34
CA GLN A 543 -23.42 -20.62 29.43
C GLN A 543 -21.95 -20.74 29.00
N ASN A 544 -21.05 -21.10 29.91
CA ASN A 544 -19.63 -21.34 29.61
C ASN A 544 -19.46 -22.51 28.63
N ALA A 545 -20.19 -23.61 28.81
CA ALA A 545 -20.18 -24.73 27.87
C ALA A 545 -20.68 -24.31 26.48
N SER A 546 -21.77 -23.54 26.40
CA SER A 546 -22.28 -23.00 25.14
C SER A 546 -21.29 -22.04 24.48
N MET A 547 -20.66 -21.15 25.26
CA MET A 547 -19.63 -20.22 24.77
C MET A 547 -18.38 -20.95 24.28
N ALA A 548 -17.97 -22.03 24.97
CA ALA A 548 -16.88 -22.89 24.52
C ALA A 548 -17.20 -23.51 23.15
N GLN A 549 -18.41 -24.03 22.96
CA GLN A 549 -18.83 -24.59 21.67
C GLN A 549 -18.88 -23.53 20.56
N GLN A 550 -19.42 -22.34 20.85
CA GLN A 550 -19.45 -21.23 19.89
C GLN A 550 -18.04 -20.74 19.51
N SER A 551 -17.13 -20.67 20.50
CA SER A 551 -15.74 -20.28 20.29
C SER A 551 -14.99 -21.29 19.44
N LYS A 552 -15.22 -22.59 19.67
CA LYS A 552 -14.69 -23.68 18.83
C LYS A 552 -15.15 -23.56 17.39
N ASN A 553 -16.45 -23.35 17.15
CA ASN A 553 -16.99 -23.20 15.80
C ASN A 553 -16.42 -21.96 15.09
N SER A 554 -16.31 -20.84 15.83
CA SER A 554 -15.73 -19.59 15.29
C SER A 554 -14.25 -19.76 14.93
N ALA A 555 -13.50 -20.46 15.78
CA ALA A 555 -12.12 -20.82 15.52
C ALA A 555 -11.97 -21.69 14.26
N GLN A 556 -12.81 -22.72 14.10
CA GLN A 556 -12.80 -23.58 12.91
C GLN A 556 -13.11 -22.77 11.63
N ASN A 557 -14.08 -21.87 11.68
CA ASN A 557 -14.38 -20.96 10.55
C ASN A 557 -13.20 -20.03 10.24
N MET A 558 -12.51 -19.49 11.25
CA MET A 558 -11.30 -18.68 11.03
C MET A 558 -10.17 -19.49 10.41
N GLN A 559 -10.01 -20.75 10.81
CA GLN A 559 -9.02 -21.66 10.24
C GLN A 559 -9.31 -21.94 8.77
N GLU A 560 -10.57 -22.23 8.42
CA GLU A 560 -11.03 -22.41 7.04
C GLU A 560 -10.78 -21.15 6.20
N LYS A 561 -11.19 -19.97 6.68
CA LYS A 561 -10.96 -18.70 5.96
C LYS A 561 -9.49 -18.36 5.80
N SER A 562 -8.66 -18.76 6.76
CA SER A 562 -7.20 -18.62 6.65
C SER A 562 -6.64 -19.56 5.58
N PHE A 563 -7.14 -20.79 5.50
CA PHE A 563 -6.78 -21.70 4.43
C PHE A 563 -7.19 -21.15 3.04
N ASP A 564 -8.44 -20.69 2.91
CA ASP A 564 -8.95 -20.07 1.67
C ASP A 564 -8.09 -18.88 1.23
N LEU A 565 -7.74 -17.98 2.17
CA LEU A 565 -6.89 -16.83 1.89
C LEU A 565 -5.47 -17.27 1.51
N GLY A 566 -4.94 -18.29 2.17
CA GLY A 566 -3.65 -18.88 1.86
C GLY A 566 -3.61 -19.44 0.44
N ASP A 567 -4.68 -20.10 0.00
CA ASP A 567 -4.84 -20.64 -1.34
C ASP A 567 -4.90 -19.52 -2.40
N ILE A 568 -5.70 -18.48 -2.17
CA ILE A 568 -5.77 -17.31 -3.07
C ILE A 568 -4.40 -16.63 -3.22
N VAL A 569 -3.69 -16.46 -2.10
CA VAL A 569 -2.37 -15.81 -2.08
C VAL A 569 -1.30 -16.72 -2.70
N SER A 570 -1.49 -18.05 -2.70
CA SER A 570 -0.57 -19.02 -3.29
C SER A 570 -0.44 -18.89 -4.82
N PHE A 571 -1.41 -18.27 -5.49
CA PHE A 571 -1.32 -17.89 -6.90
C PHE A 571 -0.08 -17.02 -7.16
N PHE A 572 0.28 -16.15 -6.19
CA PHE A 572 1.42 -15.26 -6.33
C PHE A 572 2.71 -15.96 -5.93
N LYS A 573 3.67 -15.98 -6.85
CA LYS A 573 5.03 -16.46 -6.61
C LYS A 573 5.88 -15.31 -6.08
N ILE A 574 6.47 -15.53 -4.91
CA ILE A 574 7.42 -14.63 -4.27
C ILE A 574 8.79 -15.30 -4.19
N ASN A 575 9.84 -14.51 -4.05
CA ASN A 575 11.20 -15.06 -4.00
C ASN A 575 11.42 -15.81 -2.68
N GLU A 576 11.85 -17.08 -2.74
CA GLU A 576 12.05 -17.94 -1.57
C GLU A 576 13.04 -17.33 -0.56
N ALA A 577 14.01 -16.54 -1.02
CA ALA A 577 14.94 -15.84 -0.13
C ALA A 577 14.29 -14.72 0.68
N GLU A 578 13.32 -14.00 0.10
CA GLU A 578 12.49 -13.03 0.83
C GLU A 578 11.53 -13.71 1.77
N GLU A 579 10.93 -14.82 1.34
CA GLU A 579 10.03 -15.63 2.16
C GLU A 579 10.76 -16.20 3.40
N ALA A 580 11.97 -16.74 3.23
CA ALA A 580 12.82 -17.20 4.33
C ALA A 580 13.23 -16.06 5.28
N ALA A 581 13.55 -14.88 4.76
CA ALA A 581 13.90 -13.71 5.58
C ALA A 581 12.69 -13.16 6.38
N LEU A 582 11.50 -13.20 5.79
CA LEU A 582 10.22 -12.85 6.41
C LEU A 582 9.84 -13.85 7.50
N MET A 583 9.99 -15.15 7.25
CA MET A 583 9.73 -16.22 8.24
C MET A 583 10.72 -16.20 9.41
N ALA A 584 12.01 -15.92 9.17
CA ALA A 584 13.03 -15.83 10.21
C ALA A 584 12.80 -14.66 11.18
N LYS A 585 12.28 -13.52 10.69
CA LYS A 585 11.88 -12.37 11.52
C LYS A 585 10.65 -12.66 12.38
N THR A 586 9.71 -13.46 11.89
CA THR A 586 8.49 -13.83 12.62
C THR A 586 8.77 -14.89 13.68
N GLN A 587 9.65 -15.87 13.40
CA GLN A 587 10.07 -16.88 14.38
C GLN A 587 10.87 -16.29 15.55
N THR A 588 11.65 -15.23 15.34
CA THR A 588 12.35 -14.54 16.45
C THR A 588 11.41 -13.79 17.39
N SER A 589 10.22 -13.38 16.92
CA SER A 589 9.15 -12.83 17.75
C SER A 589 8.28 -13.90 18.41
N ALA A 590 8.02 -15.03 17.73
CA ALA A 590 7.28 -16.16 18.29
C ALA A 590 8.06 -16.94 19.36
N MET A 591 9.41 -16.99 19.25
CA MET A 591 10.29 -17.62 20.25
C MET A 591 10.51 -16.75 21.50
N ARG A 592 10.04 -15.49 21.49
CA ARG A 592 9.89 -14.64 22.69
C ARG A 592 8.50 -14.79 23.31
N ARG A 593 7.97 -16.02 23.39
CA ARG A 593 6.91 -16.30 24.38
C ARG A 593 7.58 -16.74 25.68
N PRO A 594 7.14 -16.22 26.84
CA PRO A 594 7.55 -16.82 28.10
C PRO A 594 7.09 -18.27 28.06
N ALA A 595 8.00 -19.18 28.38
CA ALA A 595 7.66 -20.58 28.55
C ALA A 595 6.45 -20.66 29.48
N ASN A 596 5.31 -21.12 28.94
CA ASN A 596 4.21 -21.59 29.77
C ASN A 596 4.70 -22.91 30.37
N THR A 597 5.56 -22.83 31.38
CA THR A 597 5.69 -23.89 32.35
C THR A 597 4.34 -23.94 33.05
N GLN A 598 3.57 -24.98 32.72
CA GLN A 598 2.58 -25.58 33.60
C GLN A 598 3.26 -25.84 34.94
N ASN A 599 3.36 -24.82 35.79
CA ASN A 599 3.73 -24.98 37.16
C ASN A 599 2.42 -25.22 37.89
N THR A 600 2.17 -26.49 38.15
CA THR A 600 1.34 -26.95 39.26
C THR A 600 1.72 -26.15 40.50
N VAL A 601 0.99 -25.08 40.78
CA VAL A 601 1.11 -24.41 42.07
C VAL A 601 0.31 -25.25 43.04
N ALA A 602 1.01 -26.21 43.65
CA ALA A 602 0.57 -26.85 44.87
C ALA A 602 0.29 -25.75 45.90
N PHE A 603 -0.94 -25.69 46.38
CA PHE A 603 -1.30 -24.90 47.54
C PHE A 603 -0.60 -25.50 48.76
N SER A 604 0.44 -24.81 49.26
CA SER A 604 0.87 -24.91 50.65
C SER A 604 0.37 -23.67 51.39
N PRO A 605 -0.32 -23.83 52.54
CA PRO A 605 -0.89 -22.71 53.27
C PRO A 605 0.24 -21.97 54.01
N ALA A 606 0.53 -20.75 53.59
CA ALA A 606 1.35 -19.84 54.37
C ALA A 606 0.44 -18.97 55.23
N SER A 607 0.51 -19.19 56.53
CA SER A 607 0.02 -18.30 57.57
C SER A 607 0.63 -16.90 57.43
N SER A 608 -0.19 -15.91 57.10
CA SER A 608 0.11 -14.51 57.33
C SER A 608 -1.07 -13.87 58.07
N SER A 609 -0.89 -13.78 59.37
CA SER A 609 -1.57 -12.86 60.26
C SER A 609 -1.47 -11.43 59.72
N GLN A 610 -2.57 -10.94 59.15
CA GLN A 610 -2.83 -9.50 59.03
C GLN A 610 -4.05 -9.17 59.88
N SER A 611 -3.77 -8.40 60.93
CA SER A 611 -4.71 -7.75 61.82
C SER A 611 -5.68 -6.85 61.04
N MET A 612 -6.96 -7.22 60.99
CA MET A 612 -8.03 -6.29 60.71
C MET A 612 -8.22 -5.39 61.93
N GLN A 613 -7.74 -4.15 61.84
CA GLN A 613 -8.17 -3.07 62.71
C GLN A 613 -9.59 -2.67 62.30
N ALA A 614 -10.53 -2.91 63.21
CA ALA A 614 -11.87 -2.37 63.13
C ALA A 614 -11.86 -0.86 63.42
N GLN A 615 -12.50 -0.08 62.54
CA GLN A 615 -13.02 1.24 62.89
C GLN A 615 -14.52 1.29 62.59
N PRO A 616 -15.31 2.01 63.43
CA PRO A 616 -16.74 1.81 63.52
C PRO A 616 -17.52 2.68 62.52
N SER A 617 -18.44 2.07 61.79
CA SER A 617 -19.45 2.78 61.00
C SER A 617 -20.57 3.29 61.91
N GLN A 618 -20.70 4.62 61.98
CA GLN A 618 -21.79 5.29 62.67
C GLN A 618 -23.14 5.05 62.00
N SER A 619 -24.11 4.73 62.85
CA SER A 619 -25.54 4.80 62.61
C SER A 619 -25.95 6.16 62.01
N ASN A 620 -26.76 6.14 60.95
CA ASN A 620 -27.87 7.08 60.88
C ASN A 620 -29.04 6.47 60.13
N GLY A 621 -30.08 6.11 60.89
CA GLY A 621 -31.35 5.68 60.35
C GLY A 621 -32.15 6.87 59.81
N GLN A 622 -32.88 6.64 58.71
CA GLN A 622 -34.13 7.35 58.44
C GLN A 622 -34.98 6.49 57.50
N TYR A 623 -35.88 5.71 58.12
CA TYR A 623 -37.05 5.18 57.47
C TYR A 623 -38.07 6.32 57.26
N LYS A 624 -38.48 6.56 56.02
CA LYS A 624 -39.74 7.25 55.70
C LYS A 624 -40.66 6.28 54.95
N LYS A 625 -41.72 5.86 55.65
CA LYS A 625 -42.97 5.36 55.07
C LYS A 625 -43.65 6.47 54.27
N ALA A 626 -44.18 6.14 53.10
CA ALA A 626 -45.45 6.66 52.62
C ALA A 626 -46.06 5.64 51.65
N ALA A 627 -47.31 5.29 51.91
CA ALA A 627 -48.12 4.36 51.16
C ALA A 627 -49.06 5.11 50.20
N ALA A 628 -49.47 4.37 49.17
CA ALA A 628 -50.82 4.33 48.59
C ALA A 628 -51.29 5.38 47.57
N SER A 629 -52.15 4.85 46.68
CA SER A 629 -53.02 5.44 45.66
C SER A 629 -52.33 5.80 44.34
N GLY A 630 -52.83 5.43 43.17
CA GLY A 630 -54.11 4.84 42.80
C GLY A 630 -54.64 5.55 41.55
N GLY A 631 -55.05 4.77 40.54
CA GLY A 631 -55.81 5.23 39.37
C GLY A 631 -55.01 6.10 38.38
N GLY A 632 -55.16 5.99 37.07
CA GLY A 632 -56.23 5.40 36.29
C GLY A 632 -56.46 6.29 35.07
N SER A 633 -56.75 5.64 33.95
CA SER A 633 -57.41 6.19 32.75
C SER A 633 -56.56 7.19 31.95
N SER A 634 -56.19 6.88 30.70
CA SER A 634 -57.03 6.72 29.50
C SER A 634 -56.89 7.96 28.62
N SER A 635 -56.64 7.73 27.34
CA SER A 635 -57.18 8.44 26.16
C SER A 635 -56.08 8.35 25.09
N SER A 636 -56.28 7.50 24.07
CA SER A 636 -56.83 7.88 22.76
C SER A 636 -55.81 8.71 21.98
N MET A 637 -55.54 8.52 20.70
CA MET A 637 -56.29 7.95 19.60
C MET A 637 -55.30 7.96 18.40
N SER A 638 -55.54 7.11 17.40
CA SER A 638 -55.42 7.41 15.95
C SER A 638 -54.24 8.30 15.46
N THR A 639 -53.46 7.98 14.44
CA THR A 639 -53.79 7.31 13.18
C THR A 639 -52.56 7.35 12.29
N SER A 640 -52.40 6.31 11.45
CA SER A 640 -51.92 6.36 10.06
C SER A 640 -50.63 7.11 9.69
N GLY A 641 -49.77 6.42 8.94
CA GLY A 641 -49.20 7.01 7.73
C GLY A 641 -47.71 6.75 7.50
N ASN A 642 -47.46 5.76 6.65
CA ASN A 642 -46.45 5.68 5.58
C ASN A 642 -44.97 6.05 5.82
N ASP A 643 -44.15 5.08 5.41
CA ASP A 643 -43.04 5.16 4.44
C ASP A 643 -42.00 6.28 4.57
N ALA A 644 -40.77 5.87 4.90
CA ALA A 644 -39.49 6.19 4.23
C ALA A 644 -38.37 5.73 5.16
N ASP A 645 -37.71 4.61 4.88
CA ASP A 645 -36.48 4.57 4.06
C ASP A 645 -35.38 5.49 4.62
N TRP A 646 -34.50 4.89 5.43
CA TRP A 646 -33.19 5.46 5.80
C TRP A 646 -32.13 4.41 5.55
N SER A 647 -31.52 4.52 4.39
CA SER A 647 -30.20 4.02 4.05
C SER A 647 -29.12 4.68 4.92
N GLU A 648 -28.38 3.86 5.68
CA GLU A 648 -26.91 3.90 5.91
C GLU A 648 -26.59 3.21 7.25
N PHE A 649 -26.17 1.94 7.17
CA PHE A 649 -24.97 1.42 7.85
C PHE A 649 -24.53 0.11 7.18
#